data_AF-A0A954NJY3-F1
#
_entry.id   AF-A0A954NJY3-F1
#
_cell.length_a   1.000
_cell.length_b   1.000
_cell.length_c   1.000
_cell.angle_alpha   90.00
_cell.angle_beta   90.00
_cell.angle_gamma   90.00
#
_symmetry.space_group_name_H-M   'P 1'
#
loop_
_entity.id
_entity.type
_entity.pdbx_description
1 polymer ?
#
loop_
_entity_poly.entity_id
_entity_poly.type
_entity_poly.pdbx_seq_one_letter_code
_entity_poly.pdbx_strand_id
1 'polypeptide(L)'
;MRTFLTLLSLGIAVFGLLPAPAMGQMVGDPLGGYVQGGQPQAASAFQTRLPVGWPGNVWFEANLADNGLGYDGSYMTLGGKSRLFEDWFDGRWMLEAQGHLSLDRGGFFSNVGIERAFTIDAAGSDVYFSTWFDHDSDQATNFSHSFNQLGLSAGIRSRMYDIYANGYLPSGNTNFAQGDPTGQTVFFQHGIVTQAGIDSALQGFDAHVKVRPEALAFLNGYVDVGTYAYQSDLVDTFAGGSAKIGIQTLRGMVTSIQLNHDNQFQTTGVLQFGWVFGARGSRTEYSPVGRDLEATNRNDHIVRVQRGIEVALDPDTGQPYVVFHVDNTAAAGGDGSFERPFRTLAEAQAASPQQAIIYVHQGNGTTLGMANGIVLKTGQLFLGDGIVHNIPVVGGTFNIFNNTNGLAPVITNTGGDAVTLASDNTVRNFTIDGSAGGMTNGIRGTGGLTDGIIEDVTILGTPILNGISLDGINGDWRFARNNISTALQDGIFIDNMTGSTSTLTFLNNTVSSNVRDGIHVEDFDGSTFLFTNNTTSDNVRDGLRMERYNGVNGTFTITNHVADNNNGFGIRLDTLNGTVSVTNPTLTNNAGGGISMNNVAGTTTISGATVTGNGTGIFNTQNTATQTLLVTNSTISNNTLGIFSQASGTGVNLTTNIVDNIAINNNQTDAIRVISTLGASHTFLLENTVAPLTMTGNANLTGVGISIFAEDGGANLTTMNSTIRNINLVNTGNGAGVSGILVSGQGNSQSSFTLRDVVQTTATGGNALDIFLNTNNTLINTINVDGLTQTGLDADGTNISINNTTRADLFFNNVNETGSTSTGGRGFDLVANDNSIVRLQLLGSTFNSNNLDGVRVRSNDSSRVLADLLGNTANDNGRSDVPVADVLPFEHGFLVQAANASNMTVTMTSNNAHANFERGLRLETLNTANMNASLAFNSFTNNDLGEDTNNDPIPDSFIQDVLIQNGGFGSAMNVALSNNFFALDAGVTNLGLAASHQVELDGNTNQVPPTLTNVTLVPFGTVVDPNVAAERTLFSGFGFP
;
A
#
# COMPACT_ATOMS: atom_id res chain seq x y z
N MET A 1 -63.35 37.00 15.77
CA MET A 1 -64.48 37.96 15.69
C MET A 1 -64.16 39.23 14.90
N ARG A 2 -63.11 40.01 15.21
CA ARG A 2 -62.75 41.20 14.38
C ARG A 2 -62.49 40.82 12.92
N THR A 3 -61.62 39.85 12.66
CA THR A 3 -61.31 39.33 11.31
C THR A 3 -62.55 38.86 10.54
N PHE A 4 -63.49 38.21 11.23
CA PHE A 4 -64.77 37.75 10.67
C PHE A 4 -65.65 38.93 10.19
N LEU A 5 -65.69 40.04 10.95
CA LEU A 5 -66.39 41.27 10.54
C LEU A 5 -65.67 42.03 9.42
N THR A 6 -64.32 41.97 9.38
CA THR A 6 -63.52 42.57 8.30
C THR A 6 -63.69 41.81 6.97
N LEU A 7 -63.75 40.48 7.00
CA LEU A 7 -64.01 39.65 5.81
C LEU A 7 -65.43 39.82 5.27
N LEU A 8 -66.43 39.88 6.16
CA LEU A 8 -67.82 40.12 5.79
C LEU A 8 -68.00 41.50 5.10
N SER A 9 -67.21 42.51 5.49
CA SER A 9 -67.23 43.83 4.85
C SER A 9 -66.43 43.90 3.55
N LEU A 10 -65.36 43.10 3.39
CA LEU A 10 -64.65 42.98 2.11
C LEU A 10 -65.51 42.30 1.03
N GLY A 11 -66.24 41.23 1.39
CA GLY A 11 -67.15 40.54 0.46
C GLY A 11 -68.29 41.44 -0.06
N ILE A 12 -68.77 42.38 0.76
CA ILE A 12 -69.76 43.38 0.34
C ILE A 12 -69.14 44.45 -0.60
N ALA A 13 -67.85 44.76 -0.46
CA ALA A 13 -67.17 45.74 -1.30
C ALA A 13 -66.90 45.22 -2.73
N VAL A 14 -66.52 43.95 -2.89
CA VAL A 14 -66.19 43.36 -4.21
C VAL A 14 -67.41 43.27 -5.13
N PHE A 15 -68.59 42.95 -4.59
CA PHE A 15 -69.85 42.95 -5.37
C PHE A 15 -70.42 44.35 -5.65
N GLY A 16 -69.87 45.41 -5.07
CA GLY A 16 -70.32 46.79 -5.26
C GLY A 16 -69.79 47.50 -6.52
N LEU A 17 -68.94 46.86 -7.33
CA LEU A 17 -68.17 47.49 -8.41
C LEU A 17 -68.41 46.88 -9.81
N LEU A 18 -69.60 46.32 -10.08
CA LEU A 18 -70.03 46.03 -11.45
C LEU A 18 -70.73 47.26 -12.07
N PRO A 19 -70.26 47.81 -13.20
CA PRO A 19 -70.92 48.93 -13.86
C PRO A 19 -72.23 48.48 -14.52
N ALA A 20 -73.26 49.34 -14.44
CA ALA A 20 -74.55 49.06 -15.06
C ALA A 20 -74.44 49.02 -16.60
N PRO A 21 -75.06 48.04 -17.29
CA PRO A 21 -75.09 48.01 -18.74
C PRO A 21 -75.95 49.15 -19.29
N ALA A 22 -75.37 49.95 -20.19
CA ALA A 22 -76.05 51.07 -20.82
C ALA A 22 -77.11 50.58 -21.84
N MET A 23 -78.32 51.15 -21.79
CA MET A 23 -79.35 50.93 -22.82
C MET A 23 -79.01 51.71 -24.09
N GLY A 24 -78.58 50.99 -25.14
CA GLY A 24 -78.41 51.54 -26.49
C GLY A 24 -79.69 51.40 -27.31
N GLN A 25 -80.38 52.51 -27.56
CA GLN A 25 -81.54 52.58 -28.46
C GLN A 25 -81.08 52.78 -29.92
N MET A 26 -81.37 51.84 -30.83
CA MET A 26 -81.38 52.10 -32.27
C MET A 26 -82.57 51.43 -32.98
N VAL A 27 -83.03 52.10 -34.04
CA VAL A 27 -84.25 51.83 -34.81
C VAL A 27 -83.88 51.13 -36.13
N GLY A 28 -84.67 50.16 -36.61
CA GLY A 28 -84.48 49.58 -37.95
C GLY A 28 -85.28 48.30 -38.26
N ASP A 29 -86.56 48.45 -38.58
CA ASP A 29 -87.40 47.48 -39.33
C ASP A 29 -87.13 47.68 -40.86
N PRO A 30 -87.53 46.84 -41.85
CA PRO A 30 -88.34 45.60 -41.82
C PRO A 30 -87.82 44.41 -42.68
N LEU A 31 -88.70 43.41 -42.88
CA LEU A 31 -88.71 42.26 -43.83
C LEU A 31 -88.34 40.90 -43.18
N GLY A 32 -89.07 39.80 -43.38
CA GLY A 32 -90.33 39.54 -44.06
C GLY A 32 -90.84 38.14 -43.67
N GLY A 33 -92.17 37.94 -43.57
CA GLY A 33 -92.73 36.78 -42.83
C GLY A 33 -92.96 35.51 -43.65
N TYR A 34 -93.41 34.45 -42.96
CA TYR A 34 -94.38 33.48 -43.49
C TYR A 34 -95.25 32.86 -42.38
N VAL A 35 -96.49 32.52 -42.75
CA VAL A 35 -97.61 31.95 -41.95
C VAL A 35 -97.54 30.41 -42.11
N GLN A 36 -97.83 29.49 -41.18
CA GLN A 36 -98.98 29.21 -40.28
C GLN A 36 -98.56 28.11 -39.25
N GLY A 37 -99.24 27.77 -38.15
CA GLY A 37 -100.42 28.30 -37.44
C GLY A 37 -101.33 27.19 -36.86
N GLY A 38 -101.43 27.04 -35.53
CA GLY A 38 -102.23 26.01 -34.83
C GLY A 38 -102.36 26.24 -33.31
N GLN A 39 -103.59 26.22 -32.79
CA GLN A 39 -104.02 26.46 -31.39
C GLN A 39 -104.69 25.19 -30.82
N PRO A 40 -105.13 25.10 -29.54
CA PRO A 40 -104.53 25.58 -28.27
C PRO A 40 -104.62 24.51 -27.13
N GLN A 41 -103.98 24.77 -25.97
CA GLN A 41 -104.33 24.36 -24.57
C GLN A 41 -103.03 24.32 -23.73
N ALA A 42 -103.00 24.62 -22.42
CA ALA A 42 -103.91 25.37 -21.55
C ALA A 42 -103.07 26.01 -20.42
N ALA A 43 -103.51 27.13 -19.85
CA ALA A 43 -102.75 27.83 -18.82
C ALA A 43 -102.82 27.11 -17.45
N SER A 44 -101.69 27.08 -16.73
CA SER A 44 -101.70 27.02 -15.26
C SER A 44 -100.68 28.04 -14.71
N ALA A 45 -101.03 28.69 -13.60
CA ALA A 45 -100.39 29.92 -13.18
C ALA A 45 -99.15 29.67 -12.30
N PHE A 46 -97.99 30.20 -12.70
CA PHE A 46 -96.88 30.38 -11.77
C PHE A 46 -97.21 31.54 -10.82
N GLN A 47 -97.64 31.19 -9.60
CA GLN A 47 -97.99 32.14 -8.57
C GLN A 47 -96.77 32.98 -8.13
N THR A 48 -96.99 34.30 -8.11
CA THR A 48 -96.43 35.28 -7.16
C THR A 48 -95.00 35.06 -6.66
N ARG A 49 -94.05 35.75 -7.30
CA ARG A 49 -92.71 36.00 -6.74
C ARG A 49 -92.80 36.77 -5.42
N LEU A 50 -92.15 36.28 -4.37
CA LEU A 50 -91.64 37.12 -3.29
C LEU A 50 -90.21 37.58 -3.66
N PRO A 51 -89.88 38.88 -3.59
CA PRO A 51 -88.57 39.38 -4.00
C PRO A 51 -87.57 39.41 -2.82
N VAL A 52 -86.75 38.37 -2.72
CA VAL A 52 -85.46 38.36 -2.00
C VAL A 52 -84.57 37.40 -2.80
N GLY A 53 -83.46 37.78 -3.43
CA GLY A 53 -82.58 38.93 -3.26
C GLY A 53 -81.16 38.60 -3.75
N TRP A 54 -80.88 37.30 -4.01
CA TRP A 54 -79.65 36.75 -4.58
C TRP A 54 -80.01 35.80 -5.75
N PRO A 55 -79.35 35.90 -6.92
CA PRO A 55 -79.66 35.09 -8.11
C PRO A 55 -78.98 33.70 -8.15
N GLY A 56 -78.58 33.16 -7.00
CA GLY A 56 -77.77 31.94 -6.92
C GLY A 56 -77.68 31.34 -5.52
N ASN A 57 -76.87 30.30 -5.39
CA ASN A 57 -76.50 29.68 -4.11
C ASN A 57 -75.24 30.33 -3.54
N VAL A 58 -75.14 30.38 -2.22
CA VAL A 58 -73.93 30.77 -1.45
C VAL A 58 -73.72 29.73 -0.38
N TRP A 59 -72.49 29.31 -0.11
CA TRP A 59 -72.18 28.36 0.94
C TRP A 59 -70.97 28.74 1.75
N PHE A 60 -70.96 28.27 2.98
CA PHE A 60 -69.79 28.26 3.85
C PHE A 60 -69.46 26.82 4.22
N GLU A 61 -68.19 26.44 4.16
CA GLU A 61 -67.70 25.11 4.49
C GLU A 61 -66.46 25.15 5.37
N ALA A 62 -66.28 24.13 6.20
CA ALA A 62 -65.04 23.81 6.89
C ALA A 62 -64.64 22.38 6.54
N ASN A 63 -63.43 22.23 6.00
CA ASN A 63 -62.80 20.96 5.68
C ASN A 63 -61.72 20.69 6.72
N LEU A 64 -61.97 19.70 7.59
CA LEU A 64 -61.08 19.33 8.69
C LEU A 64 -60.24 18.12 8.29
N ALA A 65 -58.94 18.29 8.20
CA ALA A 65 -57.97 17.27 7.84
C ALA A 65 -56.66 17.47 8.62
N ASP A 66 -55.92 16.38 8.80
CA ASP A 66 -54.51 16.41 9.19
C ASP A 66 -53.67 16.63 7.91
N ASN A 67 -53.84 15.74 6.92
CA ASN A 67 -53.44 15.95 5.54
C ASN A 67 -54.57 15.52 4.58
N GLY A 68 -54.70 16.23 3.45
CA GLY A 68 -55.60 15.94 2.35
C GLY A 68 -54.85 15.59 1.05
N LEU A 69 -55.58 15.46 -0.06
CA LEU A 69 -54.98 15.11 -1.34
C LEU A 69 -54.20 16.31 -1.92
N GLY A 70 -52.90 16.34 -1.65
CA GLY A 70 -51.99 17.41 -2.08
C GLY A 70 -52.07 18.69 -1.25
N TYR A 71 -52.46 18.61 0.02
CA TYR A 71 -52.39 19.74 0.97
C TYR A 71 -52.30 19.23 2.41
N ASP A 72 -51.79 20.07 3.30
CA ASP A 72 -51.66 19.75 4.73
C ASP A 72 -52.56 20.71 5.54
N GLY A 73 -53.18 20.19 6.59
CA GLY A 73 -54.06 20.94 7.49
C GLY A 73 -55.50 21.11 7.00
N SER A 74 -56.24 21.92 7.75
CA SER A 74 -57.67 22.21 7.60
C SER A 74 -57.91 23.57 6.96
N TYR A 75 -59.01 23.74 6.22
CA TYR A 75 -59.37 25.03 5.60
C TYR A 75 -60.87 25.36 5.70
N MET A 76 -61.19 26.65 5.57
CA MET A 76 -62.54 27.18 5.50
C MET A 76 -62.82 27.80 4.12
N THR A 77 -63.96 27.47 3.52
CA THR A 77 -64.40 27.96 2.20
C THR A 77 -65.59 28.91 2.34
N LEU A 78 -65.59 29.99 1.57
CA LEU A 78 -66.77 30.78 1.24
C LEU A 78 -66.97 30.75 -0.28
N GLY A 79 -68.05 30.11 -0.75
CA GLY A 79 -68.33 29.91 -2.17
C GLY A 79 -69.69 30.43 -2.60
N GLY A 80 -69.85 30.68 -3.89
CA GLY A 80 -71.13 31.04 -4.49
C GLY A 80 -71.23 30.68 -5.97
N LYS A 81 -72.42 30.28 -6.41
CA LYS A 81 -72.74 29.88 -7.80
C LYS A 81 -74.03 30.57 -8.24
N SER A 82 -74.02 31.22 -9.40
CA SER A 82 -75.17 31.97 -9.91
C SER A 82 -75.32 31.80 -11.43
N ARG A 83 -76.57 31.87 -11.93
CA ARG A 83 -76.83 31.86 -13.37
C ARG A 83 -76.52 33.23 -13.97
N LEU A 84 -75.75 33.23 -15.07
CA LEU A 84 -75.45 34.41 -15.87
C LEU A 84 -76.54 34.64 -16.92
N PHE A 85 -76.78 33.66 -17.77
CA PHE A 85 -77.76 33.67 -18.85
C PHE A 85 -78.06 32.25 -19.36
N GLU A 86 -79.04 32.12 -20.24
CA GLU A 86 -79.41 30.87 -20.92
C GLU A 86 -79.27 31.09 -22.43
N ASP A 87 -78.66 30.15 -23.16
CA ASP A 87 -78.40 30.25 -24.60
C ASP A 87 -79.46 29.56 -25.48
N TRP A 88 -79.39 29.77 -26.80
CA TRP A 88 -80.39 29.29 -27.75
C TRP A 88 -80.45 27.76 -27.91
N PHE A 89 -79.55 27.01 -27.27
CA PHE A 89 -79.48 25.55 -27.27
C PHE A 89 -79.75 24.95 -25.86
N ASP A 90 -80.57 25.62 -25.03
CA ASP A 90 -80.85 25.26 -23.63
C ASP A 90 -79.59 25.20 -22.73
N GLY A 91 -78.49 25.83 -23.15
CA GLY A 91 -77.28 25.96 -22.35
C GLY A 91 -77.44 27.04 -21.29
N ARG A 92 -77.56 26.62 -20.03
CA ARG A 92 -77.52 27.50 -18.86
C ARG A 92 -76.06 27.76 -18.51
N TRP A 93 -75.68 29.02 -18.44
CA TRP A 93 -74.34 29.46 -18.08
C TRP A 93 -74.32 29.93 -16.64
N MET A 94 -73.40 29.39 -15.83
CA MET A 94 -73.21 29.75 -14.44
C MET A 94 -71.78 30.28 -14.21
N LEU A 95 -71.67 31.28 -13.33
CA LEU A 95 -70.41 31.66 -12.70
C LEU A 95 -70.37 31.04 -11.31
N GLU A 96 -69.26 30.38 -10.99
CA GLU A 96 -68.93 29.88 -9.67
C GLU A 96 -67.63 30.53 -9.19
N ALA A 97 -67.59 30.99 -7.94
CA ALA A 97 -66.39 31.55 -7.32
C ALA A 97 -66.29 31.07 -5.87
N GLN A 98 -65.11 30.63 -5.48
CA GLN A 98 -64.80 30.12 -4.16
C GLN A 98 -63.53 30.79 -3.63
N GLY A 99 -63.52 31.17 -2.35
CA GLY A 99 -62.37 31.69 -1.64
C GLY A 99 -62.15 30.91 -0.36
N HIS A 100 -60.90 30.53 -0.11
CA HIS A 100 -60.51 29.58 0.92
C HIS A 100 -59.43 30.17 1.82
N LEU A 101 -59.46 29.78 3.10
CA LEU A 101 -58.47 30.18 4.09
C LEU A 101 -57.99 28.93 4.85
N SER A 102 -56.70 28.63 4.73
CA SER A 102 -56.02 27.62 5.57
C SER A 102 -56.09 28.05 7.02
N LEU A 103 -56.52 27.14 7.91
CA LEU A 103 -56.70 27.41 9.33
C LEU A 103 -55.40 27.25 10.10
N ASP A 104 -54.49 26.39 9.62
CA ASP A 104 -53.23 26.08 10.26
C ASP A 104 -52.09 26.98 9.76
N ARG A 105 -52.05 27.29 8.46
CA ARG A 105 -51.01 28.15 7.84
C ARG A 105 -51.47 29.60 7.62
N GLY A 106 -52.77 29.86 7.59
CA GLY A 106 -53.33 31.20 7.34
C GLY A 106 -53.27 31.67 5.89
N GLY A 107 -52.84 30.80 4.96
CA GLY A 107 -52.76 31.09 3.53
C GLY A 107 -54.12 31.14 2.83
N PHE A 108 -54.17 31.84 1.71
CA PHE A 108 -55.37 32.04 0.90
C PHE A 108 -55.24 31.33 -0.44
N PHE A 109 -56.32 30.67 -0.87
CA PHE A 109 -56.47 30.14 -2.22
C PHE A 109 -57.90 30.40 -2.74
N SER A 110 -58.09 30.32 -4.05
CA SER A 110 -59.37 30.65 -4.69
C SER A 110 -59.56 29.95 -6.02
N ASN A 111 -60.79 29.57 -6.32
CA ASN A 111 -61.19 28.93 -7.57
C ASN A 111 -62.31 29.76 -8.23
N VAL A 112 -62.16 30.14 -9.50
CA VAL A 112 -63.18 30.87 -10.26
C VAL A 112 -63.45 30.14 -11.57
N GLY A 113 -64.70 29.71 -11.76
CA GLY A 113 -65.09 28.86 -12.87
C GLY A 113 -66.34 29.33 -13.59
N ILE A 114 -66.40 29.06 -14.89
CA ILE A 114 -67.61 29.20 -15.70
C ILE A 114 -68.09 27.81 -16.13
N GLU A 115 -69.35 27.51 -15.88
CA GLU A 115 -70.00 26.22 -16.20
C GLU A 115 -71.12 26.43 -17.20
N ARG A 116 -71.17 25.61 -18.26
CA ARG A 116 -72.31 25.48 -19.15
C ARG A 116 -72.98 24.13 -18.91
N ALA A 117 -74.23 24.14 -18.46
CA ALA A 117 -75.05 22.94 -18.28
C ALA A 117 -76.31 22.98 -19.14
N PHE A 118 -76.72 21.83 -19.69
CA PHE A 118 -77.96 21.67 -20.46
C PHE A 118 -78.65 20.37 -20.08
N THR A 119 -79.97 20.31 -20.25
CA THR A 119 -80.76 19.14 -19.81
C THR A 119 -80.97 18.17 -20.96
N ILE A 120 -80.77 16.87 -20.71
CA ILE A 120 -81.15 15.80 -21.63
C ILE A 120 -82.41 15.13 -21.07
N ASP A 121 -83.59 15.65 -21.44
CA ASP A 121 -84.90 15.19 -20.94
C ASP A 121 -85.09 13.68 -21.09
N ALA A 122 -84.69 13.12 -22.24
CA ALA A 122 -84.79 11.68 -22.52
C ALA A 122 -83.95 10.80 -21.58
N ALA A 123 -82.93 11.37 -20.94
CA ALA A 123 -82.07 10.71 -19.95
C ALA A 123 -82.34 11.17 -18.51
N GLY A 124 -83.27 12.12 -18.29
CA GLY A 124 -83.56 12.70 -16.98
C GLY A 124 -82.30 13.16 -16.23
N SER A 125 -81.40 13.84 -16.95
CA SER A 125 -80.05 14.19 -16.46
C SER A 125 -79.58 15.53 -17.02
N ASP A 126 -78.83 16.29 -16.22
CA ASP A 126 -78.13 17.50 -16.65
C ASP A 126 -76.69 17.14 -17.07
N VAL A 127 -76.23 17.58 -18.26
CA VAL A 127 -74.84 17.44 -18.70
C VAL A 127 -74.16 18.79 -18.58
N TYR A 128 -72.95 18.83 -18.03
CA TYR A 128 -72.20 20.06 -17.82
C TYR A 128 -70.74 19.95 -18.26
N PHE A 129 -70.19 21.09 -18.67
CA PHE A 129 -68.78 21.33 -18.91
C PHE A 129 -68.39 22.65 -18.25
N SER A 130 -67.26 22.70 -17.55
CA SER A 130 -66.75 23.92 -16.93
C SER A 130 -65.25 24.09 -17.06
N THR A 131 -64.81 25.35 -17.03
CA THR A 131 -63.40 25.75 -17.07
C THR A 131 -63.11 26.64 -15.87
N TRP A 132 -61.99 26.39 -15.21
CA TRP A 132 -61.63 26.95 -13.91
C TRP A 132 -60.27 27.63 -13.95
N PHE A 133 -60.17 28.78 -13.30
CA PHE A 133 -58.89 29.35 -12.89
C PHE A 133 -58.74 29.19 -11.38
N ASP A 134 -57.70 28.46 -11.00
CA ASP A 134 -57.38 28.11 -9.63
C ASP A 134 -56.09 28.82 -9.24
N HIS A 135 -56.09 29.49 -8.09
CA HIS A 135 -54.94 30.21 -7.55
C HIS A 135 -54.69 29.75 -6.11
N ASP A 136 -53.49 29.22 -5.85
CA ASP A 136 -53.06 28.75 -4.54
C ASP A 136 -51.89 29.59 -4.03
N SER A 137 -52.12 30.34 -2.94
CA SER A 137 -51.10 31.07 -2.20
C SER A 137 -50.99 30.59 -0.74
N ASP A 138 -51.38 29.35 -0.43
CA ASP A 138 -51.10 28.69 0.84
C ASP A 138 -49.66 28.16 0.89
N GLN A 139 -48.69 29.06 0.78
CA GLN A 139 -47.29 28.73 0.45
C GLN A 139 -46.64 27.69 1.38
N ALA A 140 -45.77 26.83 0.85
CA ALA A 140 -44.83 26.08 1.69
C ALA A 140 -43.88 27.04 2.41
N THR A 141 -43.64 26.78 3.69
CA THR A 141 -42.74 27.55 4.56
C THR A 141 -41.33 27.72 3.97
N ASN A 142 -40.87 26.74 3.18
CA ASN A 142 -39.49 26.68 2.67
C ASN A 142 -39.31 27.29 1.27
N PHE A 143 -40.40 27.51 0.50
CA PHE A 143 -40.30 27.91 -0.92
C PHE A 143 -41.05 29.19 -1.30
N SER A 144 -41.97 29.68 -0.45
CA SER A 144 -42.59 31.02 -0.52
C SER A 144 -43.11 31.48 -1.91
N HIS A 145 -43.72 30.58 -2.68
CA HIS A 145 -44.35 30.90 -3.96
C HIS A 145 -45.84 30.51 -3.97
N SER A 146 -46.53 30.90 -5.03
CA SER A 146 -47.93 30.54 -5.30
C SER A 146 -48.05 29.82 -6.65
N PHE A 147 -49.02 28.93 -6.75
CA PHE A 147 -49.33 28.18 -7.96
C PHE A 147 -50.62 28.69 -8.61
N ASN A 148 -50.74 28.47 -9.92
CA ASN A 148 -51.94 28.76 -10.68
C ASN A 148 -52.25 27.56 -11.57
N GLN A 149 -53.51 27.21 -11.74
CA GLN A 149 -53.93 26.02 -12.47
C GLN A 149 -55.20 26.31 -13.29
N LEU A 150 -55.24 25.73 -14.50
CA LEU A 150 -56.43 25.65 -15.33
C LEU A 150 -57.12 24.31 -15.05
N GLY A 151 -58.30 24.35 -14.44
CA GLY A 151 -59.15 23.18 -14.27
C GLY A 151 -60.14 23.03 -15.42
N LEU A 152 -60.39 21.79 -15.86
CA LEU A 152 -61.43 21.44 -16.82
C LEU A 152 -62.32 20.35 -16.20
N SER A 153 -63.61 20.61 -16.03
CA SER A 153 -64.54 19.64 -15.47
C SER A 153 -65.61 19.27 -16.50
N ALA A 154 -66.01 18.00 -16.52
CA ALA A 154 -67.16 17.53 -17.27
C ALA A 154 -67.95 16.50 -16.47
N GLY A 155 -69.27 16.45 -16.64
CA GLY A 155 -70.05 15.42 -15.99
C GLY A 155 -71.51 15.35 -16.37
N ILE A 156 -72.14 14.29 -15.89
CA ILE A 156 -73.56 13.98 -16.02
C ILE A 156 -74.13 13.92 -14.61
N ARG A 157 -75.11 14.76 -14.31
CA ARG A 157 -75.82 14.83 -13.03
C ARG A 157 -77.20 14.17 -13.22
N SER A 158 -77.44 12.98 -12.65
CA SER A 158 -78.73 12.28 -12.68
C SER A 158 -79.31 11.98 -11.30
N ARG A 159 -80.61 11.65 -11.23
CA ARG A 159 -81.33 11.33 -9.98
C ARG A 159 -80.67 10.21 -9.16
N MET A 160 -80.11 9.18 -9.80
CA MET A 160 -79.57 8.00 -9.12
C MET A 160 -78.04 8.02 -8.99
N TYR A 161 -77.37 8.66 -9.94
CA TYR A 161 -75.92 8.76 -9.99
C TYR A 161 -75.47 10.08 -10.63
N ASP A 162 -74.30 10.57 -10.24
CA ASP A 162 -73.53 11.50 -11.06
C ASP A 162 -72.23 10.81 -11.48
N ILE A 163 -71.79 11.07 -12.71
CA ILE A 163 -70.46 10.72 -13.19
C ILE A 163 -69.77 12.04 -13.53
N TYR A 164 -68.57 12.26 -13.00
CA TYR A 164 -67.80 13.45 -13.28
C TYR A 164 -66.32 13.13 -13.40
N ALA A 165 -65.60 13.95 -14.16
CA ALA A 165 -64.15 13.91 -14.26
C ALA A 165 -63.61 15.33 -14.34
N ASN A 166 -62.45 15.53 -13.71
CA ASN A 166 -61.75 16.80 -13.63
C ASN A 166 -60.32 16.62 -14.16
N GLY A 167 -59.87 17.47 -15.06
CA GLY A 167 -58.48 17.59 -15.50
C GLY A 167 -57.85 18.85 -14.91
N TYR A 168 -56.62 18.71 -14.42
CA TYR A 168 -55.90 19.74 -13.68
C TYR A 168 -54.59 20.06 -14.39
N LEU A 169 -54.46 21.31 -14.87
CA LEU A 169 -53.34 21.77 -15.68
C LEU A 169 -52.65 22.97 -15.01
N PRO A 170 -51.69 22.76 -14.10
CA PRO A 170 -50.82 23.83 -13.57
C PRO A 170 -50.21 24.69 -14.68
N SER A 171 -49.99 25.97 -14.38
CA SER A 171 -49.57 26.99 -15.33
C SER A 171 -48.58 27.98 -14.71
N GLY A 172 -47.67 28.51 -15.54
CA GLY A 172 -46.53 29.29 -15.07
C GLY A 172 -45.41 28.38 -14.58
N ASN A 173 -44.75 28.75 -13.48
CA ASN A 173 -43.76 27.89 -12.83
C ASN A 173 -44.49 26.87 -11.94
N THR A 174 -44.39 25.60 -12.31
CA THR A 174 -45.11 24.48 -11.68
C THR A 174 -44.22 23.64 -10.76
N ASN A 175 -42.91 23.89 -10.78
CA ASN A 175 -41.90 23.14 -10.07
C ASN A 175 -40.88 24.09 -9.44
N PHE A 176 -40.59 23.90 -8.15
CA PHE A 176 -39.53 24.58 -7.42
C PHE A 176 -38.68 23.54 -6.70
N ALA A 177 -37.36 23.69 -6.76
CA ALA A 177 -36.41 22.77 -6.13
C ALA A 177 -35.34 23.55 -5.34
N GLN A 178 -34.81 22.90 -4.30
CA GLN A 178 -33.66 23.34 -3.52
C GLN A 178 -32.62 22.21 -3.53
N GLY A 179 -31.42 22.51 -4.05
CA GLY A 179 -30.49 21.49 -4.53
C GLY A 179 -30.90 20.89 -5.88
N ASP A 180 -30.14 19.91 -6.34
CA ASP A 180 -30.36 19.22 -7.61
C ASP A 180 -31.19 17.94 -7.42
N PRO A 181 -32.46 17.91 -7.87
CA PRO A 181 -33.31 16.72 -7.77
C PRO A 181 -32.90 15.59 -8.74
N THR A 182 -32.00 15.86 -9.70
CA THR A 182 -31.51 14.85 -10.65
C THR A 182 -30.27 14.09 -10.15
N GLY A 183 -29.66 14.54 -9.06
CA GLY A 183 -28.49 13.91 -8.44
C GLY A 183 -27.20 13.98 -9.28
N GLN A 184 -27.10 14.92 -10.24
CA GLN A 184 -25.88 15.19 -11.00
C GLN A 184 -24.86 15.98 -10.17
N THR A 185 -25.33 16.82 -9.24
CA THR A 185 -24.52 17.45 -8.19
C THR A 185 -25.14 17.19 -6.82
N VAL A 186 -24.29 17.16 -5.80
CA VAL A 186 -24.68 17.08 -4.37
C VAL A 186 -24.51 18.42 -3.65
N PHE A 187 -24.16 19.50 -4.35
CA PHE A 187 -23.90 20.81 -3.75
C PHE A 187 -25.07 21.78 -3.92
N PHE A 188 -25.36 22.56 -2.88
CA PHE A 188 -26.34 23.67 -2.92
C PHE A 188 -25.95 24.72 -1.89
N GLN A 189 -25.81 25.98 -2.31
CA GLN A 189 -25.25 27.04 -1.47
C GLN A 189 -23.87 26.63 -0.93
N HIS A 190 -23.72 26.56 0.40
CA HIS A 190 -22.53 26.03 1.08
C HIS A 190 -22.74 24.61 1.64
N GLY A 191 -23.88 23.97 1.37
CA GLY A 191 -24.23 22.66 1.93
C GLY A 191 -23.97 21.51 0.95
N ILE A 192 -23.78 20.32 1.52
CA ILE A 192 -23.87 19.05 0.79
C ILE A 192 -25.27 18.48 1.02
N VAL A 193 -26.00 18.25 -0.06
CA VAL A 193 -27.39 17.81 -0.09
C VAL A 193 -27.46 16.30 -0.21
N THR A 194 -28.06 15.64 0.76
CA THR A 194 -28.37 14.20 0.72
C THR A 194 -29.74 13.93 0.12
N GLN A 195 -30.65 14.91 0.19
CA GLN A 195 -31.97 14.87 -0.45
C GLN A 195 -32.38 16.28 -0.88
N ALA A 196 -32.66 16.48 -2.17
CA ALA A 196 -33.15 17.75 -2.68
C ALA A 196 -34.55 18.06 -2.15
N GLY A 197 -34.78 19.32 -1.77
CA GLY A 197 -36.11 19.82 -1.47
C GLY A 197 -36.90 20.05 -2.74
N ILE A 198 -38.20 19.70 -2.73
CA ILE A 198 -39.11 19.93 -3.86
C ILE A 198 -40.45 20.51 -3.38
N ASP A 199 -41.01 21.43 -4.15
CA ASP A 199 -42.40 21.90 -4.04
C ASP A 199 -42.96 22.04 -5.45
N SER A 200 -43.98 21.26 -5.78
CA SER A 200 -44.38 21.01 -7.16
C SER A 200 -45.89 20.85 -7.27
N ALA A 201 -46.52 21.71 -8.06
CA ALA A 201 -47.92 21.60 -8.45
C ALA A 201 -48.08 20.57 -9.57
N LEU A 202 -48.93 19.58 -9.32
CA LEU A 202 -49.06 18.41 -10.17
C LEU A 202 -50.12 18.61 -11.25
N GLN A 203 -49.79 18.21 -12.47
CA GLN A 203 -50.78 17.98 -13.52
C GLN A 203 -51.41 16.61 -13.32
N GLY A 204 -52.69 16.47 -13.64
CA GLY A 204 -53.38 15.21 -13.43
C GLY A 204 -54.87 15.24 -13.72
N PHE A 205 -55.57 14.22 -13.25
CA PHE A 205 -57.02 14.14 -13.34
C PHE A 205 -57.61 13.34 -12.17
N ASP A 206 -58.89 13.57 -11.90
CA ASP A 206 -59.74 12.65 -11.15
C ASP A 206 -60.98 12.24 -11.98
N ALA A 207 -61.53 11.08 -11.66
CA ALA A 207 -62.77 10.58 -12.22
C ALA A 207 -63.57 9.82 -11.16
N HIS A 208 -64.85 10.16 -11.03
CA HIS A 208 -65.69 9.81 -9.88
C HIS A 208 -67.10 9.40 -10.29
N VAL A 209 -67.69 8.50 -9.50
CA VAL A 209 -69.08 8.08 -9.59
C VAL A 209 -69.75 8.26 -8.22
N LYS A 210 -70.63 9.25 -8.12
CA LYS A 210 -71.46 9.53 -6.94
C LYS A 210 -72.81 8.84 -7.08
N VAL A 211 -73.06 7.80 -6.30
CA VAL A 211 -74.32 7.06 -6.26
C VAL A 211 -75.19 7.45 -5.07
N ARG A 212 -76.51 7.31 -5.23
CA ARG A 212 -77.52 7.68 -4.22
C ARG A 212 -78.39 6.46 -3.86
N PRO A 213 -77.88 5.54 -3.01
CA PRO A 213 -78.61 4.34 -2.63
C PRO A 213 -79.92 4.69 -1.93
N GLU A 214 -81.01 4.00 -2.26
CA GLU A 214 -82.32 4.20 -1.60
C GLU A 214 -82.23 4.05 -0.07
N ALA A 215 -81.35 3.16 0.40
CA ALA A 215 -81.06 2.96 1.82
C ALA A 215 -80.51 4.21 2.54
N LEU A 216 -79.96 5.19 1.83
CA LEU A 216 -79.45 6.46 2.38
C LEU A 216 -80.41 7.65 2.14
N ALA A 217 -81.52 7.45 1.43
CA ALA A 217 -82.45 8.52 1.07
C ALA A 217 -83.11 9.20 2.29
N PHE A 218 -83.17 8.52 3.45
CA PHE A 218 -83.70 9.08 4.69
C PHE A 218 -82.80 10.17 5.33
N LEU A 219 -81.50 10.17 5.03
CA LEU A 219 -80.52 11.20 5.40
C LEU A 219 -80.12 12.09 4.21
N ASN A 220 -80.82 11.94 3.08
CA ASN A 220 -80.48 12.56 1.80
C ASN A 220 -78.99 12.30 1.43
N GLY A 221 -78.53 11.06 1.66
CA GLY A 221 -77.11 10.70 1.57
C GLY A 221 -76.67 10.08 0.24
N TYR A 222 -75.36 10.12 0.02
CA TYR A 222 -74.66 9.61 -1.16
C TYR A 222 -73.37 8.86 -0.77
N VAL A 223 -72.91 8.00 -1.68
CA VAL A 223 -71.57 7.39 -1.67
C VAL A 223 -70.90 7.77 -2.98
N ASP A 224 -69.68 8.27 -2.91
CA ASP A 224 -68.89 8.73 -4.04
C ASP A 224 -67.56 7.98 -4.04
N VAL A 225 -67.21 7.36 -5.16
CA VAL A 225 -65.97 6.59 -5.33
C VAL A 225 -65.31 6.98 -6.63
N GLY A 226 -64.00 7.13 -6.61
CA GLY A 226 -63.24 7.58 -7.76
C GLY A 226 -61.77 7.19 -7.71
N THR A 227 -61.08 7.52 -8.79
CA THR A 227 -59.63 7.35 -8.94
C THR A 227 -59.02 8.62 -9.46
N TYR A 228 -57.76 8.86 -9.12
CA TYR A 228 -56.99 10.00 -9.60
C TYR A 228 -55.58 9.56 -10.03
N ALA A 229 -54.95 10.36 -10.89
CA ALA A 229 -53.54 10.23 -11.24
C ALA A 229 -52.90 11.60 -11.41
N TYR A 230 -51.68 11.76 -10.89
CA TYR A 230 -50.94 13.01 -10.87
C TYR A 230 -49.44 12.80 -11.18
N GLN A 231 -48.80 13.83 -11.73
CA GLN A 231 -47.36 13.85 -12.04
C GLN A 231 -46.85 15.28 -12.16
N SER A 232 -45.52 15.46 -12.16
CA SER A 232 -44.85 16.68 -12.60
C SER A 232 -43.48 16.36 -13.20
N ASP A 233 -42.68 17.37 -13.54
CA ASP A 233 -41.31 17.16 -14.04
C ASP A 233 -40.33 16.76 -12.91
N LEU A 234 -40.72 16.92 -11.64
CA LEU A 234 -39.93 16.57 -10.45
C LEU A 234 -40.53 15.41 -9.63
N VAL A 235 -41.72 14.91 -10.01
CA VAL A 235 -42.46 13.89 -9.28
C VAL A 235 -43.00 12.87 -10.27
N ASP A 236 -42.49 11.63 -10.16
CA ASP A 236 -42.94 10.48 -10.94
C ASP A 236 -44.47 10.29 -10.86
N THR A 237 -45.06 9.80 -11.95
CA THR A 237 -46.51 9.57 -12.02
C THR A 237 -46.98 8.60 -10.95
N PHE A 238 -47.97 9.02 -10.15
CA PHE A 238 -48.67 8.16 -9.21
C PHE A 238 -50.19 8.19 -9.44
N ALA A 239 -50.88 7.17 -8.92
CA ALA A 239 -52.31 7.04 -9.00
C ALA A 239 -52.88 6.49 -7.69
N GLY A 240 -54.11 6.87 -7.37
CA GLY A 240 -54.78 6.52 -6.12
C GLY A 240 -56.29 6.37 -6.24
N GLY A 241 -56.88 5.88 -5.15
CA GLY A 241 -58.33 5.73 -5.00
C GLY A 241 -58.89 6.71 -3.97
N SER A 242 -60.12 7.15 -4.19
CA SER A 242 -60.88 7.99 -3.25
C SER A 242 -62.25 7.38 -2.96
N ALA A 243 -62.68 7.49 -1.70
CA ALA A 243 -64.03 7.12 -1.25
C ALA A 243 -64.58 8.17 -0.30
N LYS A 244 -65.77 8.70 -0.60
CA LYS A 244 -66.45 9.76 0.15
C LYS A 244 -67.89 9.34 0.46
N ILE A 245 -68.33 9.56 1.69
CA ILE A 245 -69.71 9.33 2.13
C ILE A 245 -70.26 10.65 2.68
N GLY A 246 -71.39 11.09 2.15
CA GLY A 246 -72.02 12.35 2.56
C GLY A 246 -73.50 12.21 2.88
N ILE A 247 -73.99 13.11 3.74
CA ILE A 247 -75.39 13.24 4.16
C ILE A 247 -75.79 14.72 4.22
N GLN A 248 -77.08 15.00 3.99
CA GLN A 248 -77.65 16.34 4.13
C GLN A 248 -78.83 16.30 5.11
N THR A 249 -78.54 16.53 6.39
CA THR A 249 -79.46 16.25 7.51
C THR A 249 -80.42 17.40 7.84
N LEU A 250 -80.04 18.64 7.54
CA LEU A 250 -80.87 19.85 7.70
C LEU A 250 -80.89 20.65 6.40
N ARG A 251 -81.85 21.57 6.23
CA ARG A 251 -81.96 22.41 5.03
C ARG A 251 -80.68 23.22 4.82
N GLY A 252 -79.90 22.84 3.80
CA GLY A 252 -78.61 23.46 3.47
C GLY A 252 -77.40 22.82 4.16
N MET A 253 -77.57 22.05 5.25
CA MET A 253 -76.43 21.51 5.99
C MET A 253 -75.94 20.18 5.41
N VAL A 254 -74.69 20.15 4.97
CA VAL A 254 -73.99 18.96 4.43
C VAL A 254 -72.93 18.51 5.43
N THR A 255 -72.77 17.19 5.57
CA THR A 255 -71.65 16.59 6.30
C THR A 255 -71.12 15.42 5.49
N SER A 256 -69.81 15.34 5.29
CA SER A 256 -69.20 14.21 4.59
C SER A 256 -67.83 13.83 5.14
N ILE A 257 -67.44 12.59 4.93
CA ILE A 257 -66.10 12.06 5.21
C ILE A 257 -65.53 11.53 3.90
N GLN A 258 -64.31 11.92 3.56
CA GLN A 258 -63.55 11.46 2.41
C GLN A 258 -62.24 10.83 2.86
N LEU A 259 -61.88 9.70 2.25
CA LEU A 259 -60.60 9.01 2.41
C LEU A 259 -59.95 8.87 1.03
N ASN A 260 -58.64 9.10 0.94
CA ASN A 260 -57.86 8.86 -0.27
C ASN A 260 -56.63 8.01 0.07
N HIS A 261 -56.13 7.22 -0.89
CA HIS A 261 -54.91 6.43 -0.70
C HIS A 261 -54.11 6.28 -2.01
N ASP A 262 -52.82 6.58 -1.92
CA ASP A 262 -51.79 6.37 -2.95
C ASP A 262 -50.40 6.16 -2.30
N ASN A 263 -49.36 5.98 -3.10
CA ASN A 263 -47.98 5.75 -2.64
C ASN A 263 -47.19 7.03 -2.29
N GLN A 264 -47.70 8.22 -2.59
CA GLN A 264 -47.03 9.50 -2.42
C GLN A 264 -47.51 10.23 -1.15
N PHE A 265 -48.83 10.40 -1.01
CA PHE A 265 -49.48 11.02 0.15
C PHE A 265 -49.95 10.01 1.21
N GLN A 266 -49.81 8.71 0.94
CA GLN A 266 -50.31 7.62 1.79
C GLN A 266 -51.83 7.75 2.01
N THR A 267 -52.33 7.35 3.18
CA THR A 267 -53.77 7.46 3.51
C THR A 267 -54.10 8.85 4.05
N THR A 268 -54.87 9.64 3.30
CA THR A 268 -55.34 10.97 3.70
C THR A 268 -56.84 10.95 4.03
N GLY A 269 -57.31 11.90 4.85
CA GLY A 269 -58.68 11.88 5.36
C GLY A 269 -59.23 13.27 5.69
N VAL A 270 -60.45 13.56 5.22
CA VAL A 270 -61.10 14.88 5.32
C VAL A 270 -62.52 14.72 5.87
N LEU A 271 -62.87 15.54 6.87
CA LEU A 271 -64.21 15.67 7.43
C LEU A 271 -64.76 17.06 7.07
N GLN A 272 -65.75 17.10 6.18
CA GLN A 272 -66.36 18.32 5.65
C GLN A 272 -67.67 18.64 6.37
N PHE A 273 -67.83 19.89 6.82
CA PHE A 273 -69.08 20.46 7.32
C PHE A 273 -69.46 21.70 6.50
N GLY A 274 -70.60 21.66 5.83
CA GLY A 274 -71.06 22.74 4.94
C GLY A 274 -72.46 23.27 5.25
N TRP A 275 -72.71 24.53 4.92
CA TRP A 275 -74.04 25.13 4.94
C TRP A 275 -74.32 25.97 3.69
N VAL A 276 -75.33 25.57 2.92
CA VAL A 276 -75.76 26.22 1.67
C VAL A 276 -77.02 27.07 1.89
N PHE A 277 -76.95 28.33 1.45
CA PHE A 277 -78.03 29.32 1.41
C PHE A 277 -78.49 29.52 -0.05
N GLY A 278 -79.80 29.75 -0.25
CA GLY A 278 -80.42 29.86 -1.58
C GLY A 278 -80.99 28.56 -2.15
N ALA A 279 -80.58 27.41 -1.60
CA ALA A 279 -80.98 26.08 -2.07
C ALA A 279 -82.51 25.82 -2.00
N ARG A 280 -83.06 25.19 -3.05
CA ARG A 280 -84.49 24.88 -3.18
C ARG A 280 -84.92 23.64 -2.39
N GLY A 281 -85.34 23.83 -1.13
CA GLY A 281 -86.02 22.80 -0.34
C GLY A 281 -85.09 21.72 0.23
N SER A 282 -85.67 20.70 0.89
CA SER A 282 -84.89 19.74 1.72
C SER A 282 -84.56 18.41 1.05
N ARG A 283 -84.56 18.33 -0.30
CA ARG A 283 -84.28 17.11 -1.09
C ARG A 283 -83.69 17.45 -2.46
N THR A 284 -82.62 18.25 -2.52
CA THR A 284 -81.97 18.60 -3.81
C THR A 284 -81.24 17.40 -4.41
N GLU A 285 -80.51 16.64 -3.59
CA GLU A 285 -79.67 15.49 -3.98
C GLU A 285 -80.39 14.46 -4.88
N TYR A 286 -81.67 14.15 -4.64
CA TYR A 286 -82.47 13.19 -5.44
C TYR A 286 -83.31 13.87 -6.56
N SER A 287 -83.04 15.12 -6.92
CA SER A 287 -83.71 15.79 -8.05
C SER A 287 -83.20 15.24 -9.39
N PRO A 288 -84.08 14.96 -10.38
CA PRO A 288 -83.65 14.50 -11.69
C PRO A 288 -82.99 15.60 -12.55
N VAL A 289 -83.39 16.87 -12.37
CA VAL A 289 -82.91 18.03 -13.14
C VAL A 289 -82.87 19.28 -12.26
N GLY A 290 -82.15 20.32 -12.69
CA GLY A 290 -82.09 21.61 -12.00
C GLY A 290 -81.13 21.62 -10.81
N ARG A 291 -80.07 20.82 -10.89
CA ARG A 291 -78.92 20.79 -9.95
C ARG A 291 -77.71 21.53 -10.54
N ASP A 292 -78.00 22.55 -11.35
CA ASP A 292 -77.01 23.42 -12.01
C ASP A 292 -76.39 24.45 -11.05
N LEU A 293 -77.06 24.76 -9.93
CA LEU A 293 -76.56 25.63 -8.87
C LEU A 293 -75.85 24.87 -7.72
N GLU A 294 -75.67 23.56 -7.83
CA GLU A 294 -74.81 22.81 -6.89
C GLU A 294 -73.34 23.12 -7.18
N ALA A 295 -72.52 23.18 -6.12
CA ALA A 295 -71.08 23.37 -6.24
C ALA A 295 -70.47 22.27 -7.10
N THR A 296 -69.48 22.63 -7.91
CA THR A 296 -68.85 21.67 -8.83
C THR A 296 -67.96 20.72 -8.03
N ASN A 297 -68.13 19.40 -8.20
CA ASN A 297 -67.30 18.43 -7.50
C ASN A 297 -65.93 18.34 -8.19
N ARG A 298 -64.91 18.92 -7.53
CA ARG A 298 -63.50 18.95 -7.92
C ARG A 298 -62.64 18.98 -6.66
N ASN A 299 -61.33 18.89 -6.79
CA ASN A 299 -60.42 19.21 -5.69
C ASN A 299 -60.26 20.73 -5.59
N ASP A 300 -60.60 21.32 -4.45
CA ASP A 300 -60.50 22.77 -4.24
C ASP A 300 -59.03 23.24 -4.33
N HIS A 301 -58.12 22.44 -3.77
CA HIS A 301 -56.70 22.73 -3.69
C HIS A 301 -55.95 22.31 -4.96
N ILE A 302 -54.92 23.08 -5.35
CA ILE A 302 -53.95 22.62 -6.35
C ILE A 302 -53.14 21.48 -5.71
N VAL A 303 -53.24 20.27 -6.25
CA VAL A 303 -52.49 19.11 -5.71
C VAL A 303 -50.99 19.37 -5.85
N ARG A 304 -50.27 19.35 -4.73
CA ARG A 304 -48.82 19.58 -4.69
C ARG A 304 -48.09 18.57 -3.82
N VAL A 305 -46.84 18.26 -4.18
CA VAL A 305 -45.90 17.50 -3.34
C VAL A 305 -44.91 18.46 -2.73
N GLN A 306 -44.71 18.35 -1.42
CA GLN A 306 -43.77 19.18 -0.65
C GLN A 306 -42.76 18.28 0.08
N ARG A 307 -41.47 18.61 -0.02
CA ARG A 307 -40.36 17.91 0.65
C ARG A 307 -39.28 18.92 1.03
N GLY A 308 -38.79 18.83 2.27
CA GLY A 308 -37.66 19.62 2.73
C GLY A 308 -36.34 19.17 2.10
N ILE A 309 -35.32 20.02 2.19
CA ILE A 309 -33.93 19.66 1.87
C ILE A 309 -33.31 18.92 3.06
N GLU A 310 -32.57 17.85 2.80
CA GLU A 310 -31.72 17.17 3.80
C GLU A 310 -30.25 17.37 3.44
N VAL A 311 -29.40 17.58 4.45
CA VAL A 311 -27.99 17.91 4.29
C VAL A 311 -27.09 16.93 5.05
N ALA A 312 -25.88 16.71 4.52
CA ALA A 312 -24.88 15.86 5.13
C ALA A 312 -24.37 16.49 6.45
N LEU A 313 -24.48 15.72 7.53
CA LEU A 313 -23.99 16.10 8.85
C LEU A 313 -22.65 15.42 9.13
N ASP A 314 -21.69 16.22 9.58
CA ASP A 314 -20.41 15.78 10.12
C ASP A 314 -20.63 14.95 11.40
N PRO A 315 -20.11 13.70 11.50
CA PRO A 315 -20.33 12.87 12.68
C PRO A 315 -19.59 13.36 13.93
N ASP A 316 -18.53 14.16 13.79
CA ASP A 316 -17.73 14.62 14.93
C ASP A 316 -18.34 15.86 15.60
N THR A 317 -18.92 16.78 14.81
CA THR A 317 -19.56 18.00 15.32
C THR A 317 -21.09 17.93 15.38
N GLY A 318 -21.71 17.00 14.67
CA GLY A 318 -23.17 16.93 14.46
C GLY A 318 -23.74 18.11 13.67
N GLN A 319 -22.89 18.94 13.04
CA GLN A 319 -23.31 20.09 12.24
C GLN A 319 -23.31 19.76 10.74
N PRO A 320 -24.06 20.51 9.91
CA PRO A 320 -23.94 20.40 8.45
C PRO A 320 -22.52 20.73 7.99
N TYR A 321 -22.00 19.97 7.03
CA TYR A 321 -20.77 20.35 6.34
C TYR A 321 -20.92 21.70 5.63
N VAL A 322 -19.90 22.55 5.76
CA VAL A 322 -19.82 23.85 5.08
C VAL A 322 -18.74 23.78 4.00
N VAL A 323 -19.15 24.04 2.76
CA VAL A 323 -18.31 23.97 1.56
C VAL A 323 -18.10 25.36 0.97
N PHE A 324 -16.85 25.69 0.64
CA PHE A 324 -16.47 26.88 -0.12
C PHE A 324 -15.91 26.48 -1.47
N HIS A 325 -16.60 26.87 -2.54
CA HIS A 325 -16.26 26.56 -3.92
C HIS A 325 -15.28 27.59 -4.51
N VAL A 326 -14.29 27.12 -5.26
CA VAL A 326 -13.33 27.96 -6.00
C VAL A 326 -13.27 27.54 -7.47
N ASP A 327 -13.53 28.45 -8.40
CA ASP A 327 -13.40 28.23 -9.84
C ASP A 327 -12.77 29.47 -10.49
N ASN A 328 -11.63 29.30 -11.16
CA ASN A 328 -10.92 30.43 -11.77
C ASN A 328 -11.61 31.04 -13.00
N THR A 329 -12.68 30.41 -13.50
CA THR A 329 -13.55 30.95 -14.55
C THR A 329 -14.73 31.74 -14.00
N ALA A 330 -14.99 31.68 -12.69
CA ALA A 330 -16.07 32.40 -12.04
C ALA A 330 -15.91 33.93 -12.17
N ALA A 331 -17.03 34.65 -12.04
CA ALA A 331 -17.00 36.11 -11.98
C ALA A 331 -16.38 36.61 -10.65
N ALA A 332 -15.74 37.78 -10.67
CA ALA A 332 -15.24 38.41 -9.45
C ALA A 332 -16.39 38.79 -8.51
N GLY A 333 -16.22 38.60 -7.20
CA GLY A 333 -17.27 38.86 -6.20
C GLY A 333 -18.28 37.71 -6.04
N GLY A 334 -17.84 36.47 -6.27
CA GLY A 334 -18.50 35.30 -5.69
C GLY A 334 -18.46 35.33 -4.15
N ASP A 335 -19.34 34.55 -3.53
CA ASP A 335 -19.43 34.38 -2.07
C ASP A 335 -18.93 33.01 -1.60
N GLY A 336 -18.52 32.15 -2.55
CA GLY A 336 -18.00 30.80 -2.28
C GLY A 336 -19.08 29.74 -2.20
N SER A 337 -20.36 30.08 -2.44
CA SER A 337 -21.40 29.09 -2.69
C SER A 337 -21.14 28.33 -4.01
N PHE A 338 -21.76 27.17 -4.18
CA PHE A 338 -21.74 26.41 -5.42
C PHE A 338 -22.26 27.23 -6.61
N GLU A 339 -23.29 28.06 -6.41
CA GLU A 339 -23.90 28.90 -7.44
C GLU A 339 -23.07 30.17 -7.74
N ARG A 340 -22.22 30.61 -6.80
CA ARG A 340 -21.33 31.77 -6.95
C ARG A 340 -19.93 31.49 -6.36
N PRO A 341 -19.13 30.58 -6.97
CA PRO A 341 -17.80 30.23 -6.48
C PRO A 341 -16.89 31.44 -6.35
N PHE A 342 -15.94 31.38 -5.43
CA PHE A 342 -14.82 32.31 -5.41
C PHE A 342 -13.97 32.14 -6.67
N ARG A 343 -13.35 33.21 -7.14
CA ARG A 343 -12.49 33.17 -8.33
C ARG A 343 -11.05 32.81 -7.97
N THR A 344 -10.69 32.92 -6.70
CA THR A 344 -9.31 32.75 -6.22
C THR A 344 -9.23 31.99 -4.89
N LEU A 345 -8.10 31.30 -4.68
CA LEU A 345 -7.80 30.63 -3.41
C LEU A 345 -7.71 31.60 -2.23
N ALA A 346 -7.29 32.86 -2.48
CA ALA A 346 -7.16 33.88 -1.45
C ALA A 346 -8.53 34.33 -0.87
N GLU A 347 -9.57 34.39 -1.70
CA GLU A 347 -10.95 34.65 -1.26
C GLU A 347 -11.45 33.51 -0.36
N ALA A 348 -11.22 32.25 -0.75
CA ALA A 348 -11.58 31.07 0.05
C ALA A 348 -10.81 30.99 1.38
N GLN A 349 -9.50 31.28 1.37
CA GLN A 349 -8.67 31.35 2.57
C GLN A 349 -9.18 32.41 3.57
N ALA A 350 -9.64 33.56 3.08
CA ALA A 350 -10.20 34.61 3.92
C ALA A 350 -11.55 34.21 4.54
N ALA A 351 -12.44 33.62 3.74
CA ALA A 351 -13.83 33.35 4.14
C ALA A 351 -14.04 32.04 4.93
N SER A 352 -13.33 30.95 4.58
CA SER A 352 -13.59 29.61 5.15
C SER A 352 -13.23 29.53 6.65
N PRO A 353 -14.08 28.97 7.53
CA PRO A 353 -13.73 28.68 8.92
C PRO A 353 -12.86 27.40 9.04
N GLN A 354 -12.39 27.09 10.26
CA GLN A 354 -11.86 25.76 10.59
C GLN A 354 -12.90 24.66 10.27
N GLN A 355 -12.44 23.43 10.05
CA GLN A 355 -13.28 22.25 9.73
C GLN A 355 -14.12 22.36 8.43
N ALA A 356 -14.02 23.45 7.68
CA ALA A 356 -14.71 23.61 6.39
C ALA A 356 -14.05 22.81 5.26
N ILE A 357 -14.86 22.46 4.27
CA ILE A 357 -14.40 21.92 2.99
C ILE A 357 -14.13 23.10 2.05
N ILE A 358 -12.96 23.10 1.39
CA ILE A 358 -12.63 24.02 0.30
C ILE A 358 -12.55 23.16 -0.96
N TYR A 359 -13.56 23.29 -1.84
CA TYR A 359 -13.71 22.48 -3.05
C TYR A 359 -13.27 23.29 -4.27
N VAL A 360 -12.24 22.84 -4.97
CA VAL A 360 -11.62 23.57 -6.08
C VAL A 360 -11.98 22.90 -7.40
N HIS A 361 -12.73 23.62 -8.24
CA HIS A 361 -13.11 23.18 -9.57
C HIS A 361 -11.91 23.24 -10.52
N GLN A 362 -11.89 22.34 -11.53
CA GLN A 362 -10.90 22.35 -12.59
C GLN A 362 -10.81 23.72 -13.31
N GLY A 363 -11.95 24.41 -13.44
CA GLY A 363 -12.07 25.68 -14.15
C GLY A 363 -11.52 25.58 -15.57
N ASN A 364 -10.59 26.46 -15.94
CA ASN A 364 -9.92 26.42 -17.25
C ASN A 364 -8.66 25.54 -17.31
N GLY A 365 -8.31 24.82 -16.23
CA GLY A 365 -7.12 23.97 -16.17
C GLY A 365 -5.78 24.73 -16.13
N THR A 366 -5.78 26.03 -15.82
CA THR A 366 -4.57 26.85 -15.65
C THR A 366 -4.45 27.39 -14.24
N THR A 367 -3.25 27.83 -13.85
CA THR A 367 -2.98 28.46 -12.56
C THR A 367 -3.53 29.89 -12.41
N LEU A 368 -4.16 30.47 -13.43
CA LEU A 368 -4.74 31.82 -13.34
C LEU A 368 -5.77 31.87 -12.20
N GLY A 369 -5.70 32.89 -11.33
CA GLY A 369 -6.53 32.98 -10.12
C GLY A 369 -6.12 32.05 -8.96
N MET A 370 -5.28 31.04 -9.22
CA MET A 370 -4.83 30.00 -8.29
C MET A 370 -3.30 30.01 -8.08
N ALA A 371 -2.64 31.15 -8.33
CA ALA A 371 -1.17 31.29 -8.39
C ALA A 371 -0.50 31.95 -7.16
N ASN A 372 -1.24 32.14 -6.06
CA ASN A 372 -0.75 32.78 -4.83
C ASN A 372 -0.60 31.79 -3.65
N GLY A 373 -0.76 30.49 -3.91
CA GLY A 373 -0.89 29.45 -2.88
C GLY A 373 -2.14 29.57 -2.01
N ILE A 374 -2.21 28.74 -0.96
CA ILE A 374 -3.23 28.76 0.08
C ILE A 374 -2.65 28.37 1.45
N VAL A 375 -3.12 29.03 2.52
CA VAL A 375 -2.83 28.67 3.92
C VAL A 375 -4.11 28.11 4.55
N LEU A 376 -4.08 26.82 4.90
CA LEU A 376 -5.20 26.11 5.49
C LEU A 376 -5.31 26.35 7.00
N LYS A 377 -6.49 26.06 7.54
CA LYS A 377 -6.85 26.13 8.96
C LYS A 377 -7.10 24.72 9.49
N THR A 378 -7.05 24.53 10.81
CA THR A 378 -7.25 23.22 11.45
C THR A 378 -8.53 22.52 10.97
N GLY A 379 -8.43 21.21 10.68
CA GLY A 379 -9.54 20.37 10.24
C GLY A 379 -10.03 20.60 8.81
N GLN A 380 -9.40 21.47 8.01
CA GLN A 380 -9.89 21.77 6.66
C GLN A 380 -9.62 20.63 5.65
N LEU A 381 -10.62 20.36 4.82
CA LEU A 381 -10.53 19.45 3.68
C LEU A 381 -10.36 20.28 2.41
N PHE A 382 -9.15 20.33 1.86
CA PHE A 382 -8.84 20.95 0.58
C PHE A 382 -8.93 19.88 -0.52
N LEU A 383 -9.97 19.96 -1.36
CA LEU A 383 -10.36 18.89 -2.28
C LEU A 383 -10.45 19.43 -3.72
N GLY A 384 -9.74 18.82 -4.66
CA GLY A 384 -9.83 19.15 -6.08
C GLY A 384 -10.85 18.31 -6.85
N ASP A 385 -11.56 18.94 -7.78
CA ASP A 385 -12.54 18.31 -8.68
C ASP A 385 -11.89 17.32 -9.68
N GLY A 386 -12.69 16.45 -10.26
CA GLY A 386 -12.27 15.42 -11.22
C GLY A 386 -12.33 13.98 -10.72
N ILE A 387 -12.44 13.79 -9.40
CA ILE A 387 -12.68 12.49 -8.75
C ILE A 387 -13.85 12.55 -7.77
N VAL A 388 -14.34 11.37 -7.37
CA VAL A 388 -15.23 11.23 -6.21
C VAL A 388 -14.41 11.25 -4.94
N HIS A 389 -14.78 12.12 -4.00
CA HIS A 389 -14.24 12.12 -2.63
C HIS A 389 -15.26 11.49 -1.69
N ASN A 390 -14.79 10.63 -0.77
CA ASN A 390 -15.63 10.08 0.27
C ASN A 390 -15.41 10.87 1.56
N ILE A 391 -16.48 11.37 2.15
CA ILE A 391 -16.49 12.02 3.47
C ILE A 391 -17.27 11.15 4.47
N PRO A 392 -16.89 11.16 5.75
CA PRO A 392 -17.71 10.54 6.79
C PRO A 392 -19.01 11.36 6.98
N VAL A 393 -20.11 10.70 7.35
CA VAL A 393 -21.38 11.36 7.70
C VAL A 393 -22.03 10.63 8.87
N VAL A 394 -22.96 11.29 9.58
CA VAL A 394 -23.79 10.60 10.58
C VAL A 394 -24.50 9.39 9.94
N GLY A 395 -24.12 8.19 10.38
CA GLY A 395 -24.66 6.92 9.88
C GLY A 395 -23.86 6.23 8.75
N GLY A 396 -22.73 6.79 8.28
CA GLY A 396 -21.90 6.11 7.28
C GLY A 396 -20.86 6.99 6.59
N THR A 397 -20.80 6.87 5.27
CA THR A 397 -19.95 7.70 4.38
C THR A 397 -20.77 8.18 3.20
N PHE A 398 -20.45 9.37 2.69
CA PHE A 398 -21.15 9.98 1.56
C PHE A 398 -20.14 10.41 0.48
N ASN A 399 -20.55 10.28 -0.78
CA ASN A 399 -19.73 10.59 -1.95
C ASN A 399 -20.00 12.04 -2.37
N ILE A 400 -18.96 12.87 -2.42
CA ILE A 400 -19.04 14.23 -2.96
C ILE A 400 -18.22 14.35 -4.25
N PHE A 401 -18.83 14.97 -5.25
CA PHE A 401 -18.27 15.14 -6.59
C PHE A 401 -18.98 16.31 -7.29
N ASN A 402 -18.26 17.00 -8.16
CA ASN A 402 -18.83 17.91 -9.16
C ASN A 402 -18.72 17.29 -10.57
N ASN A 403 -17.53 16.79 -10.93
CA ASN A 403 -17.33 15.97 -12.12
C ASN A 403 -16.53 14.71 -11.79
N THR A 404 -17.13 13.53 -11.97
CA THR A 404 -16.55 12.23 -11.62
C THR A 404 -15.46 11.72 -12.57
N ASN A 405 -15.25 12.40 -13.71
CA ASN A 405 -14.22 12.08 -14.71
C ASN A 405 -13.55 13.37 -15.26
N GLY A 406 -13.40 14.39 -14.42
CA GLY A 406 -12.70 15.64 -14.76
C GLY A 406 -11.18 15.52 -14.62
N LEU A 407 -10.45 16.60 -14.93
CA LEU A 407 -9.04 16.71 -14.57
C LEU A 407 -8.89 17.44 -13.23
N ALA A 408 -7.83 17.13 -12.48
CA ALA A 408 -7.50 17.85 -11.26
C ALA A 408 -7.29 19.36 -11.53
N PRO A 409 -7.71 20.25 -10.61
CA PRO A 409 -7.34 21.67 -10.66
C PRO A 409 -5.82 21.87 -10.59
N VAL A 410 -5.34 22.92 -11.26
CA VAL A 410 -3.92 23.27 -11.33
C VAL A 410 -3.64 24.54 -10.51
N ILE A 411 -2.79 24.42 -9.49
CA ILE A 411 -2.44 25.50 -8.55
C ILE A 411 -0.93 25.77 -8.55
N THR A 412 -0.52 26.95 -8.11
CA THR A 412 0.91 27.28 -7.89
C THR A 412 1.08 28.39 -6.86
N ASN A 413 2.34 28.67 -6.50
CA ASN A 413 2.74 29.90 -5.82
C ASN A 413 4.11 30.35 -6.33
N THR A 414 4.18 31.47 -7.05
CA THR A 414 5.46 31.98 -7.59
C THR A 414 6.33 32.73 -6.58
N GLY A 415 5.97 32.71 -5.28
CA GLY A 415 6.69 33.43 -4.23
C GLY A 415 6.56 32.81 -2.83
N GLY A 416 6.32 31.50 -2.74
CA GLY A 416 6.10 30.80 -1.47
C GLY A 416 5.69 29.35 -1.67
N ASP A 417 5.11 28.73 -0.66
CA ASP A 417 4.59 27.37 -0.73
C ASP A 417 3.20 27.35 -1.41
N ALA A 418 2.89 26.36 -2.25
CA ALA A 418 1.58 26.31 -2.91
C ALA A 418 0.44 25.91 -1.95
N VAL A 419 0.71 25.06 -0.97
CA VAL A 419 -0.19 24.78 0.16
C VAL A 419 0.61 24.86 1.47
N THR A 420 0.11 25.63 2.44
CA THR A 420 0.59 25.61 3.84
C THR A 420 -0.46 24.96 4.73
N LEU A 421 -0.07 23.95 5.49
CA LEU A 421 -0.94 23.11 6.32
C LEU A 421 -1.10 23.62 7.75
N ALA A 422 -2.22 23.23 8.36
CA ALA A 422 -2.45 23.16 9.80
C ALA A 422 -2.71 21.70 10.22
N SER A 423 -3.01 21.46 11.51
CA SER A 423 -3.43 20.13 12.01
C SER A 423 -4.72 19.62 11.35
N ASP A 424 -4.89 18.30 11.32
CA ASP A 424 -6.09 17.60 10.86
C ASP A 424 -6.48 17.94 9.41
N ASN A 425 -5.49 18.26 8.58
CA ASN A 425 -5.70 18.72 7.21
C ASN A 425 -5.73 17.55 6.22
N THR A 426 -6.65 17.64 5.26
CA THR A 426 -6.72 16.74 4.11
C THR A 426 -6.48 17.53 2.83
N VAL A 427 -5.50 17.12 2.01
CA VAL A 427 -5.25 17.66 0.67
C VAL A 427 -5.42 16.54 -0.35
N ARG A 428 -6.35 16.72 -1.31
CA ARG A 428 -6.67 15.68 -2.32
C ARG A 428 -6.78 16.19 -3.74
N ASN A 429 -6.21 15.44 -4.68
CA ASN A 429 -6.46 15.57 -6.12
C ASN A 429 -6.13 16.95 -6.71
N PHE A 430 -4.86 17.36 -6.62
CA PHE A 430 -4.35 18.62 -7.19
C PHE A 430 -3.16 18.36 -8.11
N THR A 431 -3.03 19.18 -9.15
CA THR A 431 -1.73 19.39 -9.82
C THR A 431 -1.10 20.66 -9.29
N ILE A 432 0.06 20.55 -8.65
CA ILE A 432 0.85 21.67 -8.16
C ILE A 432 2.00 21.91 -9.15
N ASP A 433 1.88 22.99 -9.92
CA ASP A 433 2.78 23.33 -11.02
C ASP A 433 3.81 24.38 -10.60
N GLY A 434 5.03 23.95 -10.32
CA GLY A 434 6.17 24.84 -10.02
C GLY A 434 6.84 25.46 -11.24
N SER A 435 6.47 25.09 -12.48
CA SER A 435 7.26 25.36 -13.70
C SER A 435 7.47 26.85 -14.02
N ALA A 436 6.65 27.74 -13.47
CA ALA A 436 6.83 29.19 -13.53
C ALA A 436 8.03 29.70 -12.70
N GLY A 437 8.58 28.87 -11.80
CA GLY A 437 9.63 29.21 -10.84
C GLY A 437 9.14 29.98 -9.62
N GLY A 438 9.98 30.06 -8.59
CA GLY A 438 9.70 30.83 -7.37
C GLY A 438 8.90 30.09 -6.28
N MET A 439 8.40 28.89 -6.57
CA MET A 439 7.72 28.03 -5.59
C MET A 439 8.71 27.44 -4.59
N THR A 440 8.49 27.65 -3.30
CA THR A 440 9.39 27.17 -2.22
C THR A 440 9.24 25.66 -2.03
N ASN A 441 8.05 25.21 -1.61
CA ASN A 441 7.63 23.82 -1.62
C ASN A 441 6.29 23.67 -2.33
N GLY A 442 5.95 22.47 -2.79
CA GLY A 442 4.59 22.18 -3.25
C GLY A 442 3.60 22.21 -2.07
N ILE A 443 3.87 21.43 -1.02
CA ILE A 443 3.12 21.44 0.24
C ILE A 443 4.08 21.61 1.41
N ARG A 444 3.74 22.48 2.37
CA ARG A 444 4.50 22.73 3.59
C ARG A 444 3.64 22.58 4.84
N GLY A 445 4.16 21.92 5.87
CA GLY A 445 3.60 21.95 7.22
C GLY A 445 4.70 22.21 8.24
N THR A 446 4.48 23.10 9.22
CA THR A 446 5.49 23.42 10.23
C THR A 446 4.88 23.75 11.59
N GLY A 447 5.55 23.37 12.67
CA GLY A 447 5.37 24.01 13.98
C GLY A 447 4.40 23.32 14.94
N GLY A 448 4.53 22.00 15.10
CA GLY A 448 3.74 21.19 16.03
C GLY A 448 2.41 20.72 15.46
N LEU A 449 2.34 20.47 14.15
CA LEU A 449 1.12 20.02 13.49
C LEU A 449 0.77 18.58 13.90
N THR A 450 -0.50 18.31 14.16
CA THR A 450 -1.03 16.99 14.51
C THR A 450 -1.91 16.47 13.38
N ASP A 451 -1.63 15.25 12.93
CA ASP A 451 -2.46 14.45 12.01
C ASP A 451 -2.65 15.06 10.59
N GLY A 452 -2.65 14.21 9.56
CA GLY A 452 -2.89 14.72 8.19
C GLY A 452 -2.90 13.70 7.07
N ILE A 453 -3.59 14.06 5.99
CA ILE A 453 -3.75 13.24 4.78
C ILE A 453 -3.36 14.07 3.55
N ILE A 454 -2.41 13.56 2.76
CA ILE A 454 -2.06 14.10 1.45
C ILE A 454 -2.15 12.95 0.44
N GLU A 455 -3.15 12.98 -0.44
CA GLU A 455 -3.31 11.91 -1.42
C GLU A 455 -3.78 12.37 -2.81
N ASP A 456 -3.39 11.59 -3.84
CA ASP A 456 -3.66 11.90 -5.25
C ASP A 456 -3.11 13.27 -5.71
N VAL A 457 -2.05 13.79 -5.08
CA VAL A 457 -1.41 15.05 -5.47
C VAL A 457 -0.28 14.79 -6.48
N THR A 458 -0.28 15.54 -7.59
CA THR A 458 0.85 15.63 -8.51
C THR A 458 1.63 16.91 -8.25
N ILE A 459 2.96 16.83 -8.09
CA ILE A 459 3.84 17.99 -7.89
C ILE A 459 4.97 17.93 -8.93
N LEU A 460 5.13 19.00 -9.71
CA LEU A 460 6.06 19.07 -10.83
C LEU A 460 6.70 20.46 -10.94
N GLY A 461 7.76 20.59 -11.75
CA GLY A 461 8.30 21.88 -12.16
C GLY A 461 9.26 22.55 -11.18
N THR A 462 10.18 21.79 -10.56
CA THR A 462 11.29 22.35 -9.76
C THR A 462 10.91 23.30 -8.62
N PRO A 463 10.16 22.84 -7.58
CA PRO A 463 10.18 23.52 -6.29
C PRO A 463 11.61 23.77 -5.80
N ILE A 464 11.86 24.94 -5.20
CA ILE A 464 13.19 25.39 -4.74
C ILE A 464 13.74 24.50 -3.62
N LEU A 465 12.84 23.98 -2.79
CA LEU A 465 13.13 23.01 -1.73
C LEU A 465 12.47 21.67 -2.11
N ASN A 466 11.44 21.24 -1.38
CA ASN A 466 10.89 19.90 -1.48
C ASN A 466 9.55 19.87 -2.24
N GLY A 467 9.14 18.70 -2.70
CA GLY A 467 7.77 18.49 -3.17
C GLY A 467 6.77 18.66 -2.02
N ILE A 468 6.95 17.84 -0.98
CA ILE A 468 6.26 17.95 0.31
C ILE A 468 7.31 18.14 1.42
N SER A 469 7.13 19.12 2.30
CA SER A 469 8.03 19.39 3.43
C SER A 469 7.24 19.53 4.73
N LEU A 470 7.36 18.56 5.64
CA LEU A 470 6.79 18.65 6.97
C LEU A 470 7.91 18.72 8.02
N ASP A 471 7.85 19.68 8.95
CA ASP A 471 8.86 19.89 9.99
C ASP A 471 8.19 20.16 11.35
N GLY A 472 8.49 19.34 12.35
CA GLY A 472 7.87 19.44 13.68
C GLY A 472 6.43 18.95 13.64
N ILE A 473 6.22 17.66 13.36
CA ILE A 473 4.88 17.04 13.28
C ILE A 473 4.66 15.96 14.35
N ASN A 474 3.40 15.68 14.64
CA ASN A 474 2.91 14.68 15.59
C ASN A 474 1.62 14.02 15.01
N GLY A 475 1.08 13.00 15.67
CA GLY A 475 -0.10 12.27 15.21
C GLY A 475 0.18 11.37 14.00
N ASP A 476 -0.87 10.87 13.37
CA ASP A 476 -0.81 9.94 12.25
C ASP A 476 -0.84 10.68 10.90
N TRP A 477 0.16 10.40 10.05
CA TRP A 477 0.32 11.07 8.76
C TRP A 477 0.30 10.09 7.60
N ARG A 478 -0.48 10.41 6.58
CA ARG A 478 -0.72 9.56 5.41
C ARG A 478 -0.42 10.28 4.10
N PHE A 479 0.50 9.71 3.34
CA PHE A 479 0.87 10.10 1.97
C PHE A 479 0.47 8.96 1.03
N ALA A 480 -0.52 9.15 0.17
CA ALA A 480 -0.98 8.08 -0.72
C ALA A 480 -1.15 8.51 -2.18
N ARG A 481 -0.68 7.68 -3.12
CA ARG A 481 -0.88 7.90 -4.57
C ARG A 481 -0.38 9.26 -5.10
N ASN A 482 0.60 9.87 -4.41
CA ASN A 482 1.18 11.12 -4.86
C ASN A 482 2.23 10.87 -5.96
N ASN A 483 2.32 11.79 -6.93
CA ASN A 483 3.29 11.76 -8.02
C ASN A 483 4.16 13.01 -7.96
N ILE A 484 5.38 12.90 -7.46
CA ILE A 484 6.25 14.03 -7.18
C ILE A 484 7.51 13.92 -8.03
N SER A 485 7.86 14.98 -8.74
CA SER A 485 9.06 14.99 -9.56
C SER A 485 9.80 16.33 -9.57
N THR A 486 11.10 16.27 -9.84
CA THR A 486 11.97 17.42 -10.15
C THR A 486 12.26 18.39 -9.01
N ALA A 487 12.00 18.05 -7.73
CA ALA A 487 12.33 18.94 -6.61
C ALA A 487 13.84 19.22 -6.52
N LEU A 488 14.23 20.47 -6.18
CA LEU A 488 15.64 20.85 -6.02
C LEU A 488 16.25 20.43 -4.68
N GLN A 489 15.45 19.83 -3.79
CA GLN A 489 15.90 19.01 -2.67
C GLN A 489 15.22 17.64 -2.73
N ASP A 490 14.42 17.28 -1.74
CA ASP A 490 13.82 15.95 -1.60
C ASP A 490 12.39 15.92 -2.15
N GLY A 491 11.92 14.76 -2.61
CA GLY A 491 10.54 14.64 -3.10
C GLY A 491 9.52 14.77 -1.97
N ILE A 492 9.67 13.96 -0.92
CA ILE A 492 8.96 14.11 0.37
C ILE A 492 9.99 14.17 1.49
N PHE A 493 10.01 15.28 2.24
CA PHE A 493 10.85 15.48 3.41
C PHE A 493 10.00 15.58 4.68
N ILE A 494 10.31 14.76 5.67
CA ILE A 494 9.74 14.77 7.01
C ILE A 494 10.87 14.98 8.01
N ASP A 495 10.81 16.04 8.80
CA ASP A 495 11.79 16.41 9.82
C ASP A 495 11.11 16.60 11.18
N ASN A 496 11.84 16.38 12.27
CA ASN A 496 11.40 16.60 13.65
C ASN A 496 10.02 15.99 13.96
N MET A 497 9.76 14.73 13.58
CA MET A 497 8.52 14.05 13.96
C MET A 497 8.56 13.66 15.44
N THR A 498 7.77 14.35 16.26
CA THR A 498 7.66 14.16 17.71
C THR A 498 6.29 13.61 18.08
N GLY A 499 6.23 12.39 18.61
CA GLY A 499 5.00 11.65 18.87
C GLY A 499 5.28 10.16 18.95
N SER A 500 5.71 9.65 20.11
CA SER A 500 6.16 8.25 20.29
C SER A 500 5.09 7.16 20.04
N THR A 501 3.86 7.53 19.69
CA THR A 501 2.77 6.63 19.28
C THR A 501 2.34 6.82 17.82
N SER A 502 2.91 7.81 17.12
CA SER A 502 2.56 8.15 15.73
C SER A 502 2.81 7.02 14.74
N THR A 503 1.97 6.99 13.70
CA THR A 503 2.08 6.15 12.52
C THR A 503 2.33 7.01 11.28
N LEU A 504 3.42 6.74 10.57
CA LEU A 504 3.76 7.40 9.31
C LEU A 504 3.55 6.44 8.14
N THR A 505 2.62 6.76 7.23
CA THR A 505 2.18 5.86 6.15
C THR A 505 2.43 6.45 4.76
N PHE A 506 3.22 5.76 3.95
CA PHE A 506 3.44 6.03 2.53
C PHE A 506 2.91 4.87 1.68
N LEU A 507 1.88 5.12 0.86
CA LEU A 507 1.21 4.10 0.04
C LEU A 507 1.17 4.49 -1.44
N ASN A 508 1.70 3.65 -2.33
CA ASN A 508 1.62 3.82 -3.80
C ASN A 508 2.15 5.18 -4.32
N ASN A 509 3.09 5.83 -3.64
CA ASN A 509 3.66 7.10 -4.11
C ASN A 509 4.72 6.85 -5.19
N THR A 510 4.80 7.73 -6.19
CA THR A 510 5.86 7.76 -7.21
C THR A 510 6.66 9.05 -7.04
N VAL A 511 7.97 8.94 -6.78
CA VAL A 511 8.80 10.08 -6.40
C VAL A 511 10.14 10.05 -7.13
N SER A 512 10.36 10.96 -8.08
CA SER A 512 11.43 10.80 -9.06
C SER A 512 12.20 12.06 -9.47
N SER A 513 13.41 11.88 -10.00
CA SER A 513 14.23 12.97 -10.57
C SER A 513 14.50 14.15 -9.60
N ASN A 514 14.58 13.91 -8.29
CA ASN A 514 14.86 14.94 -7.29
C ASN A 514 16.37 15.10 -7.06
N VAL A 515 16.81 16.31 -6.70
CA VAL A 515 18.24 16.66 -6.56
C VAL A 515 18.86 16.15 -5.25
N ARG A 516 18.03 15.70 -4.31
CA ARG A 516 18.45 14.90 -3.16
C ARG A 516 17.75 13.54 -3.18
N ASP A 517 16.93 13.24 -2.18
CA ASP A 517 16.36 11.92 -1.92
C ASP A 517 14.91 11.84 -2.42
N GLY A 518 14.42 10.63 -2.70
CA GLY A 518 13.02 10.43 -3.07
C GLY A 518 12.08 10.70 -1.89
N ILE A 519 12.16 9.85 -0.87
CA ILE A 519 11.48 10.03 0.41
C ILE A 519 12.53 10.09 1.51
N HIS A 520 12.57 11.16 2.28
CA HIS A 520 13.51 11.37 3.39
C HIS A 520 12.75 11.64 4.69
N VAL A 521 13.03 10.82 5.71
CA VAL A 521 12.54 10.98 7.08
C VAL A 521 13.74 11.16 8.02
N GLU A 522 13.75 12.26 8.77
CA GLU A 522 14.84 12.69 9.64
C GLU A 522 14.30 13.11 11.03
N ASP A 523 15.11 12.94 12.08
CA ASP A 523 14.80 13.31 13.48
C ASP A 523 13.38 12.93 13.95
N PHE A 524 13.10 11.63 14.02
CA PHE A 524 11.75 11.13 14.27
C PHE A 524 11.68 10.13 15.44
N ASP A 525 10.56 10.04 16.15
CA ASP A 525 10.39 9.15 17.32
C ASP A 525 9.13 8.26 17.31
N GLY A 526 8.34 8.30 16.22
CA GLY A 526 7.09 7.56 16.06
C GLY A 526 7.20 6.04 16.24
N SER A 527 6.07 5.37 16.50
CA SER A 527 6.07 3.93 16.79
C SER A 527 6.09 3.05 15.53
N THR A 528 5.48 3.52 14.44
CA THR A 528 5.14 2.70 13.28
C THR A 528 5.39 3.44 11.96
N PHE A 529 6.15 2.83 11.05
CA PHE A 529 6.49 3.39 9.74
C PHE A 529 6.14 2.37 8.65
N LEU A 530 5.24 2.76 7.73
CA LEU A 530 4.66 1.88 6.72
C LEU A 530 4.94 2.43 5.32
N PHE A 531 5.78 1.74 4.55
CA PHE A 531 6.09 2.06 3.16
C PHE A 531 5.61 0.92 2.27
N THR A 532 4.50 1.11 1.55
CA THR A 532 3.87 0.04 0.74
C THR A 532 3.74 0.47 -0.72
N ASN A 533 4.31 -0.33 -1.63
CA ASN A 533 4.28 -0.14 -3.09
C ASN A 533 4.77 1.24 -3.58
N ASN A 534 5.69 1.90 -2.86
CA ASN A 534 6.23 3.17 -3.34
C ASN A 534 7.31 2.93 -4.40
N THR A 535 7.45 3.88 -5.34
CA THR A 535 8.47 3.88 -6.39
C THR A 535 9.33 5.14 -6.26
N THR A 536 10.63 4.98 -6.13
CA THR A 536 11.60 6.08 -6.01
C THR A 536 12.70 5.95 -7.06
N SER A 537 12.72 6.79 -8.10
CA SER A 537 13.66 6.64 -9.22
C SER A 537 14.42 7.91 -9.60
N ASP A 538 15.61 7.73 -10.19
CA ASP A 538 16.39 8.82 -10.80
C ASP A 538 16.76 9.96 -9.83
N ASN A 539 16.72 9.71 -8.52
CA ASN A 539 17.07 10.71 -7.51
C ASN A 539 18.61 10.78 -7.37
N VAL A 540 19.15 11.98 -7.13
CA VAL A 540 20.60 12.21 -7.10
C VAL A 540 21.26 11.68 -5.81
N ARG A 541 20.48 11.43 -4.76
CA ARG A 541 20.88 10.69 -3.55
C ARG A 541 20.06 9.40 -3.43
N ASP A 542 19.49 9.12 -2.27
CA ASP A 542 18.88 7.84 -1.93
C ASP A 542 17.40 7.78 -2.38
N GLY A 543 16.87 6.60 -2.68
CA GLY A 543 15.46 6.41 -3.04
C GLY A 543 14.55 6.62 -1.83
N LEU A 544 14.70 5.78 -0.81
CA LEU A 544 14.14 5.96 0.52
C LEU A 544 15.28 6.15 1.54
N ARG A 545 15.23 7.23 2.31
CA ARG A 545 16.20 7.58 3.37
C ARG A 545 15.47 7.75 4.70
N MET A 546 15.89 7.00 5.71
CA MET A 546 15.46 7.22 7.11
C MET A 546 16.68 7.38 7.98
N GLU A 547 16.79 8.48 8.71
CA GLU A 547 17.92 8.71 9.62
C GLU A 547 17.57 9.34 10.97
N ARG A 548 18.38 9.02 11.99
CA ARG A 548 18.32 9.62 13.33
C ARG A 548 16.98 9.36 14.05
N TYR A 549 16.62 8.08 14.19
CA TYR A 549 15.47 7.68 15.02
C TYR A 549 15.78 7.89 16.51
N ASN A 550 14.95 8.70 17.15
CA ASN A 550 15.07 9.08 18.57
C ASN A 550 14.15 8.25 19.49
N GLY A 551 13.24 7.45 18.92
CA GLY A 551 12.36 6.56 19.68
C GLY A 551 13.03 5.24 20.11
N VAL A 552 12.24 4.32 20.67
CA VAL A 552 12.69 2.99 21.10
C VAL A 552 11.76 1.90 20.58
N ASN A 553 12.32 0.79 20.09
CA ASN A 553 11.58 -0.37 19.56
C ASN A 553 10.57 -0.02 18.46
N GLY A 554 10.92 0.89 17.53
CA GLY A 554 10.07 1.26 16.40
C GLY A 554 9.82 0.10 15.45
N THR A 555 8.67 0.11 14.77
CA THR A 555 8.30 -0.89 13.76
C THR A 555 8.37 -0.29 12.36
N PHE A 556 9.30 -0.78 11.54
CA PHE A 556 9.57 -0.29 10.19
C PHE A 556 9.19 -1.37 9.19
N THR A 557 8.19 -1.12 8.35
CA THR A 557 7.72 -2.07 7.33
C THR A 557 7.82 -1.45 5.95
N ILE A 558 8.69 -2.00 5.11
CA ILE A 558 8.92 -1.59 3.72
C ILE A 558 8.54 -2.77 2.83
N THR A 559 7.43 -2.66 2.11
CA THR A 559 6.83 -3.76 1.32
C THR A 559 6.65 -3.36 -0.14
N ASN A 560 7.13 -4.19 -1.07
CA ASN A 560 7.08 -3.98 -2.52
C ASN A 560 7.65 -2.61 -2.95
N HIS A 561 8.66 -2.09 -2.24
CA HIS A 561 9.29 -0.82 -2.60
C HIS A 561 10.17 -1.00 -3.84
N VAL A 562 10.00 -0.12 -4.84
CA VAL A 562 10.81 -0.09 -6.05
C VAL A 562 11.77 1.09 -5.96
N ALA A 563 13.07 0.85 -6.06
CA ALA A 563 14.06 1.91 -6.19
C ALA A 563 14.99 1.64 -7.38
N ASP A 564 14.90 2.48 -8.41
CA ASP A 564 15.63 2.31 -9.67
C ASP A 564 16.48 3.53 -10.01
N ASN A 565 17.72 3.30 -10.46
CA ASN A 565 18.59 4.33 -11.02
C ASN A 565 18.85 5.55 -10.11
N ASN A 566 18.78 5.40 -8.77
CA ASN A 566 19.15 6.46 -7.83
C ASN A 566 20.68 6.50 -7.68
N ASN A 567 21.28 7.68 -7.60
CA ASN A 567 22.75 7.81 -7.54
C ASN A 567 23.32 7.56 -6.13
N GLY A 568 22.47 7.51 -5.10
CA GLY A 568 22.76 6.96 -3.77
C GLY A 568 22.33 5.51 -3.62
N PHE A 569 21.72 5.17 -2.49
CA PHE A 569 21.15 3.84 -2.21
C PHE A 569 19.67 3.76 -2.57
N GLY A 570 19.18 2.57 -2.94
CA GLY A 570 17.74 2.35 -3.13
C GLY A 570 16.94 2.53 -1.83
N ILE A 571 17.42 1.94 -0.74
CA ILE A 571 16.92 2.13 0.63
C ILE A 571 18.11 2.39 1.56
N ARG A 572 18.04 3.42 2.41
CA ARG A 572 19.05 3.76 3.40
C ARG A 572 18.45 3.98 4.78
N LEU A 573 18.96 3.28 5.77
CA LEU A 573 18.51 3.25 7.15
C LEU A 573 19.68 3.53 8.09
N ASP A 574 19.76 4.75 8.63
CA ASP A 574 20.89 5.22 9.45
C ASP A 574 20.43 5.54 10.88
N THR A 575 20.97 4.86 11.89
CA THR A 575 20.63 5.01 13.32
C THR A 575 19.14 4.77 13.59
N LEU A 576 18.71 3.51 13.44
CA LEU A 576 17.37 3.02 13.80
C LEU A 576 17.40 2.10 15.02
N ASN A 577 16.25 1.90 15.68
CA ASN A 577 16.11 0.98 16.81
C ASN A 577 14.75 0.28 16.78
N GLY A 578 14.73 -1.05 16.65
CA GLY A 578 13.52 -1.86 16.78
C GLY A 578 13.43 -3.02 15.80
N THR A 579 12.28 -3.19 15.15
CA THR A 579 12.03 -4.24 14.16
C THR A 579 11.92 -3.64 12.77
N VAL A 580 12.82 -4.02 11.88
CA VAL A 580 12.82 -3.64 10.46
C VAL A 580 12.45 -4.83 9.60
N SER A 581 11.44 -4.67 8.74
CA SER A 581 11.03 -5.66 7.74
C SER A 581 11.07 -5.03 6.35
N VAL A 582 11.89 -5.59 5.46
CA VAL A 582 11.96 -5.22 4.05
C VAL A 582 11.53 -6.44 3.23
N THR A 583 10.34 -6.37 2.63
CA THR A 583 9.67 -7.51 1.98
C THR A 583 9.40 -7.23 0.51
N ASN A 584 9.87 -8.11 -0.37
CA ASN A 584 9.79 -8.02 -1.83
C ASN A 584 10.28 -6.68 -2.44
N PRO A 585 11.35 -6.02 -1.95
CA PRO A 585 11.85 -4.82 -2.61
C PRO A 585 12.47 -5.16 -3.99
N THR A 586 12.35 -4.24 -4.95
CA THR A 586 13.04 -4.30 -6.25
C THR A 586 13.99 -3.12 -6.34
N LEU A 587 15.29 -3.37 -6.24
CA LEU A 587 16.33 -2.37 -6.08
C LEU A 587 17.35 -2.53 -7.22
N THR A 588 17.23 -1.66 -8.22
CA THR A 588 17.92 -1.79 -9.51
C THR A 588 18.80 -0.58 -9.82
N ASN A 589 20.02 -0.84 -10.31
CA ASN A 589 20.92 0.19 -10.86
C ASN A 589 21.26 1.37 -9.92
N ASN A 590 21.10 1.23 -8.61
CA ASN A 590 21.38 2.31 -7.67
C ASN A 590 22.89 2.40 -7.41
N ALA A 591 23.51 3.55 -7.72
CA ALA A 591 24.97 3.64 -7.84
C ALA A 591 25.73 3.47 -6.51
N GLY A 592 25.14 3.90 -5.39
CA GLY A 592 25.67 3.62 -4.05
C GLY A 592 25.39 2.18 -3.60
N GLY A 593 24.16 1.71 -3.78
CA GLY A 593 23.79 0.34 -3.43
C GLY A 593 22.28 0.05 -3.35
N GLY A 594 21.91 -1.20 -3.12
CA GLY A 594 20.52 -1.60 -2.93
C GLY A 594 19.99 -1.15 -1.57
N ILE A 595 20.48 -1.78 -0.50
CA ILE A 595 20.07 -1.51 0.89
C ILE A 595 21.30 -1.10 1.70
N SER A 596 21.27 0.06 2.36
CA SER A 596 22.24 0.47 3.38
C SER A 596 21.61 0.47 4.76
N MET A 597 22.31 -0.12 5.73
CA MET A 597 21.98 -0.13 7.15
C MET A 597 23.22 0.27 7.94
N ASN A 598 23.12 1.36 8.70
CA ASN A 598 24.21 1.88 9.53
C ASN A 598 23.69 2.10 10.95
N ASN A 599 24.20 1.36 11.93
CA ASN A 599 23.76 1.41 13.33
C ASN A 599 22.24 1.14 13.51
N VAL A 600 21.68 0.20 12.74
CA VAL A 600 20.30 -0.27 12.88
C VAL A 600 20.24 -1.34 13.99
N ALA A 601 19.77 -0.96 15.18
CA ALA A 601 19.71 -1.83 16.34
C ALA A 601 18.41 -2.66 16.39
N GLY A 602 18.48 -3.87 16.95
CA GLY A 602 17.33 -4.76 17.11
C GLY A 602 17.29 -5.88 16.06
N THR A 603 16.15 -6.08 15.41
CA THR A 603 15.94 -7.12 14.40
C THR A 603 15.74 -6.52 13.01
N THR A 604 16.33 -7.14 12.00
CA THR A 604 16.14 -6.74 10.60
C THR A 604 15.93 -7.98 9.74
N THR A 605 14.80 -8.04 9.03
CA THR A 605 14.50 -9.11 8.08
C THR A 605 14.40 -8.52 6.68
N ILE A 606 15.20 -9.03 5.75
CA ILE A 606 15.13 -8.75 4.31
C ILE A 606 14.66 -10.04 3.65
N SER A 607 13.51 -10.00 2.97
CA SER A 607 12.88 -11.18 2.38
C SER A 607 12.36 -10.90 0.97
N GLY A 608 12.51 -11.87 0.05
CA GLY A 608 12.00 -11.77 -1.32
C GLY A 608 12.67 -10.68 -2.16
N ALA A 609 13.84 -10.16 -1.73
CA ALA A 609 14.45 -8.99 -2.34
C ALA A 609 15.07 -9.31 -3.70
N THR A 610 14.83 -8.44 -4.69
CA THR A 610 15.54 -8.45 -5.97
C THR A 610 16.49 -7.25 -5.99
N VAL A 611 17.79 -7.51 -5.84
CA VAL A 611 18.81 -6.47 -5.69
C VAL A 611 19.86 -6.64 -6.78
N THR A 612 19.78 -5.83 -7.85
CA THR A 612 20.65 -6.02 -9.01
C THR A 612 21.19 -4.77 -9.69
N GLY A 613 22.43 -4.84 -10.18
CA GLY A 613 23.09 -3.74 -10.91
C GLY A 613 23.54 -2.57 -10.02
N ASN A 614 23.48 -2.71 -8.70
CA ASN A 614 23.78 -1.61 -7.77
C ASN A 614 25.28 -1.52 -7.44
N GLY A 615 25.69 -0.50 -6.68
CA GLY A 615 26.99 -0.42 -6.01
C GLY A 615 27.22 -1.61 -5.06
N THR A 616 26.87 -1.47 -3.78
CA THR A 616 26.77 -2.64 -2.88
C THR A 616 25.33 -3.16 -2.87
N GLY A 617 25.09 -4.47 -3.00
CA GLY A 617 23.75 -5.03 -2.93
C GLY A 617 23.09 -4.79 -1.55
N ILE A 618 23.67 -5.37 -0.50
CA ILE A 618 23.28 -5.09 0.90
C ILE A 618 24.53 -4.65 1.66
N PHE A 619 24.50 -3.45 2.24
CA PHE A 619 25.56 -2.88 3.05
C PHE A 619 25.07 -2.74 4.49
N ASN A 620 25.70 -3.46 5.43
CA ASN A 620 25.33 -3.45 6.85
C ASN A 620 26.55 -3.11 7.73
N THR A 621 26.40 -2.13 8.61
CA THR A 621 27.45 -1.69 9.55
C THR A 621 26.87 -1.43 10.93
N GLN A 622 27.53 -1.95 11.97
CA GLN A 622 27.17 -1.75 13.37
C GLN A 622 28.38 -1.25 14.16
N ASN A 623 28.24 -0.10 14.82
CA ASN A 623 29.32 0.56 15.56
C ASN A 623 29.02 0.80 17.05
N THR A 624 27.76 0.64 17.48
CA THR A 624 27.31 1.06 18.83
C THR A 624 26.27 0.16 19.50
N ALA A 625 25.75 -0.87 18.82
CA ALA A 625 24.56 -1.59 19.26
C ALA A 625 24.60 -3.11 18.95
N THR A 626 23.50 -3.79 19.27
CA THR A 626 23.26 -5.18 18.91
C THR A 626 22.23 -5.27 17.77
N GLN A 627 22.51 -6.08 16.75
CA GLN A 627 21.59 -6.34 15.63
C GLN A 627 21.54 -7.84 15.29
N THR A 628 20.35 -8.34 14.95
CA THR A 628 20.17 -9.60 14.21
C THR A 628 19.59 -9.30 12.83
N LEU A 629 20.38 -9.55 11.79
CA LEU A 629 20.02 -9.44 10.38
C LEU A 629 19.71 -10.84 9.81
N LEU A 630 18.55 -11.00 9.18
CA LEU A 630 18.16 -12.16 8.38
C LEU A 630 17.94 -11.73 6.93
N VAL A 631 18.60 -12.39 5.98
CA VAL A 631 18.38 -12.25 4.53
C VAL A 631 17.90 -13.59 3.99
N THR A 632 16.72 -13.64 3.37
CA THR A 632 16.10 -14.88 2.91
C THR A 632 15.30 -14.72 1.62
N ASN A 633 15.09 -15.81 0.87
CA ASN A 633 14.31 -15.86 -0.37
C ASN A 633 14.70 -14.79 -1.41
N SER A 634 15.94 -14.28 -1.37
CA SER A 634 16.36 -13.10 -2.14
C SER A 634 17.29 -13.47 -3.31
N THR A 635 17.31 -12.59 -4.31
CA THR A 635 18.20 -12.62 -5.49
C THR A 635 19.09 -11.38 -5.45
N ILE A 636 20.39 -11.56 -5.26
CA ILE A 636 21.38 -10.49 -5.13
C ILE A 636 22.43 -10.68 -6.22
N SER A 637 22.38 -9.89 -7.29
CA SER A 637 23.21 -10.17 -8.46
C SER A 637 23.67 -8.98 -9.29
N ASN A 638 24.76 -9.13 -10.04
CA ASN A 638 25.33 -8.08 -10.90
C ASN A 638 25.69 -6.77 -10.17
N ASN A 639 25.82 -6.78 -8.84
CA ASN A 639 26.23 -5.60 -8.07
C ASN A 639 27.76 -5.45 -8.10
N THR A 640 28.30 -4.29 -7.70
CA THR A 640 29.75 -4.15 -7.53
C THR A 640 30.26 -5.03 -6.39
N LEU A 641 29.53 -5.09 -5.27
CA LEU A 641 29.74 -6.04 -4.16
C LEU A 641 28.38 -6.62 -3.78
N GLY A 642 28.29 -7.93 -3.51
CA GLY A 642 27.01 -8.58 -3.19
C GLY A 642 26.45 -8.18 -1.81
N ILE A 643 27.03 -8.71 -0.74
CA ILE A 643 26.65 -8.42 0.66
C ILE A 643 27.88 -8.02 1.46
N PHE A 644 27.83 -6.88 2.14
CA PHE A 644 28.81 -6.42 3.13
C PHE A 644 28.15 -6.39 4.52
N SER A 645 28.77 -7.01 5.51
CA SER A 645 28.30 -6.95 6.91
C SER A 645 29.46 -6.76 7.87
N GLN A 646 29.44 -5.71 8.69
CA GLN A 646 30.52 -5.35 9.60
C GLN A 646 30.03 -5.06 11.02
N ALA A 647 30.67 -5.70 12.00
CA ALA A 647 30.63 -5.34 13.41
C ALA A 647 31.93 -4.61 13.79
N SER A 648 31.83 -3.46 14.45
CA SER A 648 32.98 -2.61 14.77
C SER A 648 32.83 -2.00 16.15
N GLY A 649 33.81 -2.18 17.03
CA GLY A 649 33.83 -1.51 18.33
C GLY A 649 33.38 -2.37 19.51
N THR A 650 33.83 -1.98 20.69
CA THR A 650 33.70 -2.78 21.91
C THR A 650 32.27 -2.87 22.41
N GLY A 651 31.77 -4.11 22.57
CA GLY A 651 30.41 -4.39 23.03
C GLY A 651 29.36 -4.46 21.91
N VAL A 652 29.75 -4.22 20.66
CA VAL A 652 28.90 -4.43 19.47
C VAL A 652 28.73 -5.93 19.22
N ASN A 653 27.49 -6.35 18.96
CA ASN A 653 27.15 -7.74 18.67
C ASN A 653 26.28 -7.80 17.41
N LEU A 654 26.80 -8.38 16.33
CA LEU A 654 26.07 -8.53 15.08
C LEU A 654 25.86 -10.01 14.77
N THR A 655 24.61 -10.41 14.51
CA THR A 655 24.28 -11.71 13.93
C THR A 655 23.81 -11.50 12.51
N THR A 656 24.50 -12.07 11.52
CA THR A 656 24.14 -12.02 10.10
C THR A 656 23.80 -13.42 9.60
N ASN A 657 22.52 -13.67 9.32
CA ASN A 657 22.01 -14.93 8.81
C ASN A 657 21.57 -14.76 7.35
N ILE A 658 22.18 -15.49 6.43
CA ILE A 658 21.82 -15.55 5.01
C ILE A 658 21.30 -16.97 4.75
N VAL A 659 19.98 -17.11 4.72
CA VAL A 659 19.29 -18.42 4.82
C VAL A 659 18.26 -18.58 3.71
N ASP A 660 18.31 -19.69 2.98
CA ASP A 660 17.33 -20.04 1.94
C ASP A 660 17.16 -18.94 0.88
N ASN A 661 18.28 -18.52 0.28
CA ASN A 661 18.29 -17.53 -0.78
C ASN A 661 18.25 -18.18 -2.17
N ILE A 662 17.77 -17.42 -3.15
CA ILE A 662 17.56 -17.90 -4.53
C ILE A 662 18.89 -17.84 -5.30
N ALA A 663 19.62 -16.72 -5.19
CA ALA A 663 20.87 -16.51 -5.91
C ALA A 663 21.72 -15.40 -5.26
N ILE A 664 23.04 -15.61 -5.24
CA ILE A 664 24.04 -14.56 -4.96
C ILE A 664 25.11 -14.67 -6.05
N ASN A 665 24.91 -13.98 -7.17
CA ASN A 665 25.59 -14.28 -8.45
C ASN A 665 26.12 -13.03 -9.17
N ASN A 666 27.12 -13.18 -10.03
CA ASN A 666 27.61 -12.14 -10.96
C ASN A 666 28.10 -10.85 -10.29
N ASN A 667 28.39 -10.84 -8.98
CA ASN A 667 28.88 -9.64 -8.31
C ASN A 667 30.35 -9.39 -8.71
N GLN A 668 30.71 -8.14 -9.01
CA GLN A 668 31.99 -7.80 -9.66
C GLN A 668 33.19 -8.01 -8.72
N THR A 669 32.98 -7.75 -7.44
CA THR A 669 33.90 -8.02 -6.33
C THR A 669 33.35 -9.15 -5.46
N ASP A 670 33.50 -9.08 -4.14
CA ASP A 670 33.08 -10.16 -3.25
C ASP A 670 31.57 -10.45 -3.36
N ALA A 671 31.20 -11.73 -3.34
CA ALA A 671 29.80 -12.12 -3.20
C ALA A 671 29.30 -11.74 -1.79
N ILE A 672 30.11 -12.08 -0.78
CA ILE A 672 29.83 -11.81 0.63
C ILE A 672 31.15 -11.43 1.32
N ARG A 673 31.16 -10.29 2.03
CA ARG A 673 32.24 -9.85 2.92
C ARG A 673 31.71 -9.63 4.32
N VAL A 674 32.32 -10.32 5.30
CA VAL A 674 31.93 -10.30 6.71
C VAL A 674 33.11 -9.86 7.56
N ILE A 675 32.95 -8.82 8.38
CA ILE A 675 34.01 -8.25 9.21
C ILE A 675 33.57 -8.16 10.68
N SER A 676 34.47 -8.51 11.59
CA SER A 676 34.42 -8.15 13.01
C SER A 676 35.71 -7.39 13.33
N THR A 677 35.64 -6.24 14.03
CA THR A 677 36.81 -5.41 14.33
C THR A 677 36.67 -4.57 15.61
N LEU A 678 37.78 -4.04 16.13
CA LEU A 678 37.85 -3.10 17.27
C LEU A 678 37.18 -3.62 18.57
N GLY A 679 37.21 -4.94 18.81
CA GLY A 679 36.63 -5.57 19.99
C GLY A 679 35.13 -5.90 19.87
N ALA A 680 34.61 -5.97 18.63
CA ALA A 680 33.25 -6.41 18.35
C ALA A 680 33.11 -7.95 18.32
N SER A 681 31.87 -8.41 18.38
CA SER A 681 31.49 -9.80 18.12
C SER A 681 30.58 -9.88 16.89
N HIS A 682 30.92 -10.78 15.96
CA HIS A 682 30.09 -11.09 14.80
C HIS A 682 29.81 -12.60 14.75
N THR A 683 28.54 -12.97 14.64
CA THR A 683 28.09 -14.33 14.31
C THR A 683 27.53 -14.35 12.90
N PHE A 684 28.02 -15.23 12.05
CA PHE A 684 27.68 -15.31 10.64
C PHE A 684 27.22 -16.73 10.25
N LEU A 685 26.08 -16.80 9.56
CA LEU A 685 25.54 -18.03 8.99
C LEU A 685 25.22 -17.82 7.52
N LEU A 686 25.72 -18.73 6.67
CA LEU A 686 25.33 -18.86 5.28
C LEU A 686 24.87 -20.30 5.02
N GLU A 687 23.61 -20.48 4.67
CA GLU A 687 23.05 -21.79 4.33
C GLU A 687 21.85 -21.71 3.40
N ASN A 688 21.59 -22.80 2.68
CA ASN A 688 20.23 -23.15 2.27
C ASN A 688 19.88 -24.49 2.94
N THR A 689 18.63 -24.64 3.39
CA THR A 689 18.16 -25.79 4.17
C THR A 689 17.59 -26.91 3.29
N VAL A 690 17.10 -26.58 2.08
CA VAL A 690 16.42 -27.52 1.16
C VAL A 690 17.32 -28.00 0.01
N ALA A 691 18.02 -27.08 -0.65
CA ALA A 691 18.87 -27.37 -1.81
C ALA A 691 20.07 -26.40 -1.84
N PRO A 692 21.27 -26.82 -2.29
CA PRO A 692 22.47 -26.01 -2.16
C PRO A 692 22.31 -24.62 -2.80
N LEU A 693 22.74 -23.56 -2.09
CA LEU A 693 22.82 -22.23 -2.71
C LEU A 693 23.88 -22.27 -3.81
N THR A 694 23.48 -22.04 -5.06
CA THR A 694 24.42 -21.96 -6.17
C THR A 694 24.85 -20.51 -6.36
N MET A 695 26.12 -20.23 -6.09
CA MET A 695 26.77 -18.93 -6.20
C MET A 695 27.70 -18.94 -7.41
N THR A 696 27.33 -18.25 -8.49
CA THR A 696 28.06 -18.26 -9.77
C THR A 696 28.51 -16.87 -10.17
N GLY A 697 29.67 -16.73 -10.83
CA GLY A 697 30.08 -15.46 -11.45
C GLY A 697 30.48 -14.34 -10.48
N ASN A 698 30.71 -14.66 -9.21
CA ASN A 698 31.21 -13.65 -8.26
C ASN A 698 32.73 -13.44 -8.43
N ALA A 699 33.25 -12.35 -7.85
CA ALA A 699 34.65 -11.93 -7.98
C ALA A 699 35.13 -11.76 -9.44
N ASN A 700 34.20 -11.44 -10.36
CA ASN A 700 34.47 -11.45 -11.81
C ASN A 700 35.52 -10.43 -12.26
N LEU A 701 35.74 -9.34 -11.51
CA LEU A 701 36.81 -8.36 -11.76
C LEU A 701 37.97 -8.48 -10.76
N THR A 702 37.65 -8.57 -9.46
CA THR A 702 38.61 -8.66 -8.34
C THR A 702 37.91 -9.31 -7.13
N GLY A 703 38.61 -9.56 -6.01
CA GLY A 703 37.98 -9.93 -4.74
C GLY A 703 38.06 -11.41 -4.42
N VAL A 704 37.07 -11.92 -3.69
CA VAL A 704 37.00 -13.31 -3.18
C VAL A 704 35.56 -13.80 -3.27
N GLY A 705 35.30 -15.09 -3.46
CA GLY A 705 33.92 -15.61 -3.42
C GLY A 705 33.21 -15.25 -2.10
N ILE A 706 33.80 -15.63 -0.96
CA ILE A 706 33.35 -15.24 0.38
C ILE A 706 34.55 -14.84 1.26
N SER A 707 34.52 -13.65 1.85
CA SER A 707 35.56 -13.18 2.79
C SER A 707 35.05 -13.07 4.22
N ILE A 708 35.80 -13.59 5.19
CA ILE A 708 35.51 -13.54 6.63
C ILE A 708 36.73 -12.99 7.36
N PHE A 709 36.58 -11.87 8.08
CA PHE A 709 37.66 -11.16 8.76
C PHE A 709 37.37 -10.96 10.26
N ALA A 710 38.34 -11.28 11.11
CA ALA A 710 38.34 -10.94 12.53
C ALA A 710 39.62 -10.14 12.85
N GLU A 711 39.51 -8.82 13.03
CA GLU A 711 40.68 -7.93 12.99
C GLU A 711 40.77 -6.96 14.18
N ASP A 712 41.95 -6.36 14.36
CA ASP A 712 42.21 -5.13 15.12
C ASP A 712 41.53 -4.98 16.51
N GLY A 713 41.42 -6.06 17.29
CA GLY A 713 40.83 -5.98 18.64
C GLY A 713 41.54 -4.99 19.58
N GLY A 714 42.85 -4.79 19.38
CA GLY A 714 43.67 -3.93 20.23
C GLY A 714 43.65 -4.42 21.67
N ALA A 715 43.12 -3.62 22.59
CA ALA A 715 42.99 -3.99 24.00
C ALA A 715 41.83 -4.97 24.29
N ASN A 716 40.82 -5.03 23.42
CA ASN A 716 39.64 -5.88 23.57
C ASN A 716 39.69 -7.04 22.57
N LEU A 717 39.03 -8.15 22.87
CA LEU A 717 38.97 -9.29 21.96
C LEU A 717 37.95 -9.02 20.84
N THR A 718 38.39 -9.09 19.58
CA THR A 718 37.47 -9.22 18.44
C THR A 718 37.09 -10.69 18.27
N THR A 719 35.81 -11.03 18.13
CA THR A 719 35.36 -12.41 17.86
C THR A 719 34.58 -12.53 16.56
N MET A 720 34.83 -13.61 15.82
CA MET A 720 34.09 -14.04 14.64
C MET A 720 33.68 -15.50 14.79
N ASN A 721 32.37 -15.77 14.81
CA ASN A 721 31.82 -17.13 14.76
C ASN A 721 31.11 -17.29 13.43
N SER A 722 31.56 -18.21 12.58
CA SER A 722 31.13 -18.29 11.19
C SER A 722 30.80 -19.73 10.79
N THR A 723 29.68 -19.92 10.09
CA THR A 723 29.25 -21.22 9.57
C THR A 723 28.76 -21.07 8.14
N ILE A 724 29.35 -21.83 7.23
CA ILE A 724 28.94 -21.93 5.82
C ILE A 724 28.57 -23.39 5.57
N ARG A 725 27.35 -23.65 5.09
CA ARG A 725 26.96 -25.03 4.74
C ARG A 725 25.96 -25.16 3.60
N ASN A 726 26.02 -26.29 2.88
CA ASN A 726 25.13 -26.61 1.75
C ASN A 726 25.20 -25.53 0.65
N ILE A 727 26.41 -25.26 0.14
CA ILE A 727 26.71 -24.21 -0.85
C ILE A 727 27.47 -24.81 -2.04
N ASN A 728 27.09 -24.42 -3.25
CA ASN A 728 27.83 -24.66 -4.49
C ASN A 728 28.43 -23.34 -4.97
N LEU A 729 29.71 -23.10 -4.67
CA LEU A 729 30.44 -21.90 -5.09
C LEU A 729 31.18 -22.18 -6.41
N VAL A 730 30.72 -21.57 -7.50
CA VAL A 730 31.35 -21.59 -8.81
C VAL A 730 31.94 -20.21 -9.08
N ASN A 731 33.19 -20.03 -8.66
CA ASN A 731 33.90 -18.78 -8.88
C ASN A 731 34.42 -18.78 -10.32
N THR A 732 34.14 -17.75 -11.12
CA THR A 732 34.56 -17.70 -12.55
C THR A 732 35.39 -16.46 -12.89
N GLY A 733 35.88 -15.75 -11.88
CA GLY A 733 36.62 -14.51 -12.08
C GLY A 733 38.00 -14.72 -12.67
N ASN A 734 38.35 -13.96 -13.70
CA ASN A 734 39.69 -13.96 -14.30
C ASN A 734 40.71 -13.10 -13.52
N GLY A 735 40.41 -12.73 -12.28
CA GLY A 735 41.25 -11.88 -11.44
C GLY A 735 42.35 -12.70 -10.75
N ALA A 736 43.61 -12.34 -10.95
CA ALA A 736 44.70 -13.00 -10.23
C ALA A 736 44.58 -12.78 -8.70
N GLY A 737 44.72 -13.85 -7.92
CA GLY A 737 44.64 -13.82 -6.45
C GLY A 737 43.23 -13.96 -5.85
N VAL A 738 42.23 -14.40 -6.63
CA VAL A 738 40.84 -14.58 -6.15
C VAL A 738 40.66 -15.89 -5.37
N SER A 739 40.72 -15.84 -4.03
CA SER A 739 40.38 -17.02 -3.24
C SER A 739 38.88 -17.37 -3.37
N GLY A 740 38.52 -18.65 -3.27
CA GLY A 740 37.12 -19.08 -3.22
C GLY A 740 36.48 -18.65 -1.91
N ILE A 741 37.06 -19.10 -0.79
CA ILE A 741 36.73 -18.63 0.56
C ILE A 741 38.03 -18.15 1.23
N LEU A 742 38.01 -16.95 1.81
CA LEU A 742 39.09 -16.40 2.62
C LEU A 742 38.65 -16.26 4.09
N VAL A 743 39.41 -16.82 5.02
CA VAL A 743 39.24 -16.64 6.46
C VAL A 743 40.49 -15.99 7.04
N SER A 744 40.36 -14.79 7.59
CA SER A 744 41.46 -14.02 8.16
C SER A 744 41.23 -13.69 9.64
N GLY A 745 42.27 -13.83 10.46
CA GLY A 745 42.30 -13.44 11.86
C GLY A 745 43.57 -12.66 12.19
N GLN A 746 43.45 -11.41 12.65
CA GLN A 746 44.60 -10.51 12.89
C GLN A 746 44.58 -9.87 14.28
N GLY A 747 45.72 -9.95 14.98
CA GLY A 747 45.94 -9.29 16.26
C GLY A 747 45.18 -9.94 17.42
N ASN A 748 44.49 -9.13 18.22
CA ASN A 748 43.73 -9.62 19.37
C ASN A 748 42.34 -10.13 18.95
N SER A 749 42.33 -11.19 18.13
CA SER A 749 41.14 -11.75 17.49
C SER A 749 40.99 -13.25 17.74
N GLN A 750 39.76 -13.74 17.80
CA GLN A 750 39.44 -15.17 17.78
C GLN A 750 38.46 -15.47 16.63
N SER A 751 38.82 -16.43 15.78
CA SER A 751 38.00 -16.95 14.70
C SER A 751 37.57 -18.39 14.99
N SER A 752 36.25 -18.62 14.94
CA SER A 752 35.64 -19.94 14.87
C SER A 752 34.94 -20.06 13.51
N PHE A 753 35.39 -21.00 12.68
CA PHE A 753 34.91 -21.19 11.31
C PHE A 753 34.52 -22.64 11.08
N THR A 754 33.30 -22.86 10.59
CA THR A 754 32.79 -24.16 10.17
C THR A 754 32.38 -24.11 8.70
N LEU A 755 32.91 -25.03 7.90
CA LEU A 755 32.58 -25.23 6.50
C LEU A 755 32.07 -26.67 6.32
N ARG A 756 30.84 -26.85 5.83
CA ARG A 756 30.21 -28.17 5.80
C ARG A 756 29.39 -28.42 4.55
N ASP A 757 29.57 -29.56 3.89
CA ASP A 757 28.78 -29.95 2.72
C ASP A 757 28.85 -28.85 1.61
N VAL A 758 30.06 -28.49 1.20
CA VAL A 758 30.32 -27.39 0.24
C VAL A 758 31.08 -27.90 -0.99
N VAL A 759 30.62 -27.48 -2.17
CA VAL A 759 31.30 -27.70 -3.46
C VAL A 759 31.91 -26.37 -3.91
N GLN A 760 33.19 -26.38 -4.25
CA GLN A 760 33.90 -25.27 -4.87
C GLN A 760 34.37 -25.69 -6.27
N THR A 761 34.01 -24.92 -7.28
CA THR A 761 34.56 -24.99 -8.63
C THR A 761 35.25 -23.67 -8.92
N THR A 762 36.51 -23.72 -9.34
CA THR A 762 37.42 -22.59 -9.18
C THR A 762 37.52 -21.64 -10.36
N ALA A 763 38.02 -20.46 -10.01
CA ALA A 763 38.45 -19.37 -10.87
C ALA A 763 39.97 -19.47 -11.12
N THR A 764 40.43 -18.85 -12.20
CA THR A 764 41.84 -18.87 -12.59
C THR A 764 42.73 -18.11 -11.59
N GLY A 765 43.70 -18.78 -10.97
CA GLY A 765 44.82 -18.14 -10.26
C GLY A 765 44.57 -17.67 -8.82
N GLY A 766 43.76 -18.40 -8.03
CA GLY A 766 43.61 -18.17 -6.58
C GLY A 766 43.15 -19.42 -5.82
N ASN A 767 43.44 -19.48 -4.52
CA ASN A 767 43.25 -20.68 -3.70
C ASN A 767 41.76 -20.98 -3.45
N ALA A 768 41.34 -22.25 -3.48
CA ALA A 768 39.92 -22.55 -3.28
C ALA A 768 39.45 -22.27 -1.84
N LEU A 769 40.25 -22.67 -0.84
CA LEU A 769 40.10 -22.28 0.56
C LEU A 769 41.43 -21.69 1.08
N ASP A 770 41.38 -20.48 1.62
CA ASP A 770 42.54 -19.77 2.14
C ASP A 770 42.30 -19.33 3.60
N ILE A 771 43.21 -19.70 4.50
CA ILE A 771 43.09 -19.45 5.94
C ILE A 771 44.37 -18.79 6.46
N PHE A 772 44.26 -17.53 6.89
CA PHE A 772 45.37 -16.74 7.41
C PHE A 772 45.10 -16.32 8.87
N LEU A 773 45.83 -16.90 9.82
CA LEU A 773 45.71 -16.55 11.24
C LEU A 773 47.03 -15.99 11.78
N ASN A 774 47.02 -14.71 12.14
CA ASN A 774 48.12 -13.97 12.73
C ASN A 774 47.64 -13.27 14.02
N THR A 775 47.35 -14.08 15.04
CA THR A 775 46.78 -13.62 16.31
C THR A 775 47.82 -13.60 17.44
N ASN A 776 47.59 -12.72 18.42
CA ASN A 776 48.52 -12.47 19.55
C ASN A 776 47.90 -12.74 20.93
N ASN A 777 46.83 -13.53 20.98
CA ASN A 777 46.11 -13.88 22.21
C ASN A 777 46.21 -15.38 22.52
N THR A 778 45.68 -15.80 23.68
CA THR A 778 45.80 -17.18 24.18
C THR A 778 44.60 -18.08 23.87
N LEU A 779 43.59 -17.58 23.15
CA LEU A 779 42.40 -18.35 22.79
C LEU A 779 42.68 -19.21 21.56
N ILE A 780 41.96 -20.32 21.47
CA ILE A 780 42.06 -21.24 20.34
C ILE A 780 41.15 -20.73 19.23
N ASN A 781 41.71 -20.55 18.04
CA ASN A 781 40.95 -20.42 16.81
C ASN A 781 40.57 -21.84 16.35
N THR A 782 39.30 -22.05 15.98
CA THR A 782 38.81 -23.37 15.61
C THR A 782 38.37 -23.35 14.15
N ILE A 783 38.96 -24.23 13.34
CA ILE A 783 38.63 -24.44 11.93
C ILE A 783 38.08 -25.85 11.81
N ASN A 784 36.85 -25.99 11.31
CA ASN A 784 36.20 -27.28 11.10
C ASN A 784 35.68 -27.37 9.66
N VAL A 785 36.23 -28.28 8.87
CA VAL A 785 35.87 -28.53 7.48
C VAL A 785 35.43 -29.98 7.32
N ASP A 786 34.19 -30.21 6.89
CA ASP A 786 33.59 -31.54 6.74
C ASP A 786 32.82 -31.66 5.41
N GLY A 787 33.26 -32.54 4.51
CA GLY A 787 32.59 -32.75 3.21
C GLY A 787 32.79 -31.58 2.24
N LEU A 788 34.04 -31.13 2.08
CA LEU A 788 34.44 -30.12 1.08
C LEU A 788 34.85 -30.81 -0.23
N THR A 789 34.22 -30.45 -1.35
CA THR A 789 34.64 -30.90 -2.68
C THR A 789 35.22 -29.73 -3.47
N GLN A 790 36.42 -29.90 -4.04
CA GLN A 790 37.15 -28.88 -4.80
C GLN A 790 37.43 -29.39 -6.22
N THR A 791 37.11 -28.59 -7.24
CA THR A 791 37.22 -28.99 -8.65
C THR A 791 37.80 -27.90 -9.55
N GLY A 792 38.66 -28.31 -10.49
CA GLY A 792 39.16 -27.46 -11.58
C GLY A 792 40.15 -26.37 -11.15
N LEU A 793 41.05 -26.69 -10.21
CA LEU A 793 41.95 -25.72 -9.57
C LEU A 793 43.09 -25.24 -10.48
N ASP A 794 43.40 -23.95 -10.35
CA ASP A 794 44.56 -23.29 -10.99
C ASP A 794 45.57 -22.72 -9.94
N ALA A 795 45.44 -23.14 -8.68
CA ALA A 795 46.30 -22.78 -7.55
C ALA A 795 46.14 -23.83 -6.42
N ASP A 796 46.42 -23.46 -5.16
CA ASP A 796 46.31 -24.37 -4.01
C ASP A 796 44.84 -24.69 -3.67
N GLY A 797 44.53 -25.95 -3.33
CA GLY A 797 43.19 -26.37 -2.91
C GLY A 797 42.82 -25.79 -1.55
N THR A 798 43.60 -26.13 -0.54
CA THR A 798 43.50 -25.58 0.82
C THR A 798 44.86 -25.05 1.28
N ASN A 799 44.97 -23.74 1.47
CA ASN A 799 46.16 -23.08 2.01
C ASN A 799 45.89 -22.54 3.42
N ILE A 800 46.81 -22.81 4.35
CA ILE A 800 46.69 -22.43 5.76
C ILE A 800 48.02 -21.85 6.25
N SER A 801 48.00 -20.60 6.69
CA SER A 801 49.15 -19.92 7.30
C SER A 801 48.82 -19.49 8.74
N ILE A 802 49.58 -20.03 9.70
CA ILE A 802 49.43 -19.76 11.13
C ILE A 802 50.73 -19.10 11.64
N ASN A 803 50.62 -17.89 12.17
CA ASN A 803 51.76 -17.03 12.51
C ASN A 803 51.68 -16.51 13.95
N ASN A 804 52.71 -15.77 14.40
CA ASN A 804 52.79 -15.13 15.70
C ASN A 804 52.60 -16.10 16.89
N THR A 805 51.81 -15.78 17.91
CA THR A 805 51.52 -16.68 19.05
C THR A 805 50.18 -17.40 18.89
N THR A 806 49.67 -17.52 17.65
CA THR A 806 48.35 -18.09 17.36
C THR A 806 48.22 -19.51 17.91
N ARG A 807 47.08 -19.80 18.55
CA ARG A 807 46.64 -21.17 18.80
C ARG A 807 45.55 -21.53 17.79
N ALA A 808 45.71 -22.65 17.09
CA ALA A 808 44.78 -23.09 16.05
C ALA A 808 44.48 -24.60 16.15
N ASP A 809 43.20 -24.95 16.30
CA ASP A 809 42.70 -26.32 16.26
C ASP A 809 42.02 -26.52 14.90
N LEU A 810 42.62 -27.37 14.07
CA LEU A 810 42.31 -27.53 12.65
C LEU A 810 41.77 -28.94 12.42
N PHE A 811 40.49 -29.05 12.08
CA PHE A 811 39.83 -30.31 11.76
C PHE A 811 39.38 -30.29 10.29
N PHE A 812 39.87 -31.23 9.51
CA PHE A 812 39.58 -31.40 8.09
C PHE A 812 39.19 -32.86 7.83
N ASN A 813 37.98 -33.08 7.35
CA ASN A 813 37.39 -34.41 7.18
C ASN A 813 36.68 -34.50 5.83
N ASN A 814 36.91 -35.59 5.09
CA ASN A 814 36.33 -35.82 3.77
C ASN A 814 36.54 -34.64 2.80
N VAL A 815 37.73 -34.03 2.78
CA VAL A 815 38.10 -33.06 1.73
C VAL A 815 38.43 -33.86 0.47
N ASN A 816 37.81 -33.52 -0.66
CA ASN A 816 38.01 -34.21 -1.93
C ASN A 816 38.32 -33.22 -3.04
N GLU A 817 39.56 -33.26 -3.53
CA GLU A 817 40.05 -32.42 -4.61
C GLU A 817 40.22 -33.25 -5.89
N THR A 818 39.80 -32.67 -7.02
CA THR A 818 39.97 -33.28 -8.34
C THR A 818 40.31 -32.27 -9.43
N GLY A 819 41.30 -32.62 -10.25
CA GLY A 819 41.55 -31.94 -11.53
C GLY A 819 42.16 -30.56 -11.38
N SER A 820 43.13 -30.39 -10.47
CA SER A 820 44.03 -29.24 -10.53
C SER A 820 44.91 -29.31 -11.79
N THR A 821 45.20 -28.17 -12.41
CA THR A 821 45.97 -28.09 -13.67
C THR A 821 47.21 -27.19 -13.60
N SER A 822 47.38 -26.42 -12.52
CA SER A 822 48.54 -25.54 -12.32
C SER A 822 49.79 -26.31 -11.89
N THR A 823 50.93 -26.07 -12.53
CA THR A 823 52.24 -26.59 -12.08
C THR A 823 52.66 -25.95 -10.74
N GLY A 824 52.91 -26.77 -9.71
CA GLY A 824 53.57 -26.34 -8.47
C GLY A 824 52.70 -25.71 -7.37
N GLY A 825 51.37 -25.81 -7.48
CA GLY A 825 50.46 -25.61 -6.35
C GLY A 825 50.45 -26.83 -5.40
N ARG A 826 49.53 -26.86 -4.44
CA ARG A 826 49.37 -27.95 -3.45
C ARG A 826 47.92 -28.24 -3.16
N GLY A 827 47.57 -29.50 -2.93
CA GLY A 827 46.20 -29.85 -2.56
C GLY A 827 45.85 -29.37 -1.14
N PHE A 828 46.72 -29.68 -0.18
CA PHE A 828 46.66 -29.16 1.18
C PHE A 828 48.03 -28.62 1.62
N ASP A 829 48.12 -27.34 2.02
CA ASP A 829 49.32 -26.75 2.65
C ASP A 829 48.98 -26.17 4.02
N LEU A 830 49.67 -26.66 5.06
CA LEU A 830 49.73 -26.02 6.37
C LEU A 830 51.14 -25.49 6.64
N VAL A 831 51.23 -24.21 6.98
CA VAL A 831 52.47 -23.55 7.41
C VAL A 831 52.27 -22.90 8.77
N ALA A 832 52.91 -23.46 9.80
CA ALA A 832 53.04 -22.86 11.12
C ALA A 832 54.39 -22.15 11.25
N ASN A 833 54.39 -20.89 11.68
CA ASN A 833 55.56 -20.03 11.86
C ASN A 833 55.61 -19.42 13.27
N ASP A 834 56.66 -18.62 13.54
CA ASP A 834 56.87 -17.87 14.78
C ASP A 834 56.80 -18.74 16.06
N ASN A 835 55.79 -18.52 16.91
CA ASN A 835 55.57 -19.21 18.20
C ASN A 835 54.17 -19.85 18.23
N SER A 836 53.61 -20.18 17.06
CA SER A 836 52.27 -20.73 16.94
C SER A 836 52.16 -22.15 17.52
N ILE A 837 50.97 -22.50 18.01
CA ILE A 837 50.65 -23.85 18.52
C ILE A 837 49.46 -24.37 17.72
N VAL A 838 49.71 -25.39 16.89
CA VAL A 838 48.72 -25.90 15.93
C VAL A 838 48.46 -27.37 16.18
N ARG A 839 47.19 -27.72 16.31
CA ARG A 839 46.73 -29.11 16.16
C ARG A 839 46.08 -29.24 14.80
N LEU A 840 46.44 -30.28 14.07
CA LEU A 840 45.83 -30.66 12.80
C LEU A 840 45.27 -32.08 12.92
N GLN A 841 44.04 -32.27 12.47
CA GLN A 841 43.44 -33.57 12.19
C GLN A 841 42.96 -33.55 10.74
N LEU A 842 43.63 -34.30 9.87
CA LEU A 842 43.28 -34.46 8.45
C LEU A 842 42.85 -35.91 8.23
N LEU A 843 41.56 -36.11 7.93
CA LEU A 843 40.89 -37.39 8.00
C LEU A 843 40.20 -37.73 6.67
N GLY A 844 40.42 -38.95 6.16
CA GLY A 844 39.66 -39.52 5.04
C GLY A 844 39.65 -38.69 3.75
N SER A 845 40.62 -37.79 3.59
CA SER A 845 40.63 -36.79 2.52
C SER A 845 41.42 -37.27 1.30
N THR A 846 41.05 -36.83 0.11
CA THR A 846 41.60 -37.29 -1.17
C THR A 846 42.01 -36.09 -2.01
N PHE A 847 43.27 -36.07 -2.44
CA PHE A 847 43.87 -34.99 -3.23
C PHE A 847 44.33 -35.57 -4.57
N ASN A 848 43.55 -35.37 -5.64
CA ASN A 848 43.88 -35.81 -6.99
C ASN A 848 44.40 -34.64 -7.84
N SER A 849 45.73 -34.54 -7.94
CA SER A 849 46.44 -33.54 -8.72
C SER A 849 46.81 -34.06 -10.12
N ASN A 850 47.33 -33.15 -10.96
CA ASN A 850 48.02 -33.48 -12.20
C ASN A 850 49.40 -32.78 -12.33
N ASN A 851 49.91 -32.13 -11.27
CA ASN A 851 51.23 -31.46 -11.10
C ASN A 851 51.21 -30.64 -9.76
N LEU A 852 50.99 -31.29 -8.60
CA LEU A 852 50.97 -30.61 -7.28
C LEU A 852 51.61 -31.47 -6.19
N ASP A 853 52.12 -30.85 -5.12
CA ASP A 853 52.23 -31.53 -3.81
C ASP A 853 50.84 -31.99 -3.34
N GLY A 854 50.69 -33.24 -2.88
CA GLY A 854 49.41 -33.73 -2.36
C GLY A 854 49.04 -33.08 -1.03
N VAL A 855 49.82 -33.39 0.02
CA VAL A 855 49.64 -32.84 1.37
C VAL A 855 50.97 -32.35 1.92
N ARG A 856 51.07 -31.07 2.29
CA ARG A 856 52.21 -30.51 3.03
C ARG A 856 51.83 -30.01 4.41
N VAL A 857 52.69 -30.32 5.38
CA VAL A 857 52.68 -29.76 6.74
C VAL A 857 54.07 -29.24 7.11
N ARG A 858 54.17 -27.95 7.42
CA ARG A 858 55.41 -27.26 7.84
C ARG A 858 55.29 -26.65 9.23
N SER A 859 56.34 -26.80 10.03
CA SER A 859 56.54 -26.11 11.30
C SER A 859 57.89 -25.39 11.25
N ASN A 860 57.90 -24.08 11.47
CA ASN A 860 59.07 -23.21 11.33
C ASN A 860 59.37 -22.47 12.64
N ASP A 861 60.48 -21.75 12.67
CA ASP A 861 60.90 -20.85 13.77
C ASP A 861 60.86 -21.50 15.16
N SER A 862 59.85 -21.23 15.98
CA SER A 862 59.63 -21.84 17.29
C SER A 862 58.21 -22.42 17.42
N SER A 863 57.53 -22.69 16.29
CA SER A 863 56.17 -23.22 16.29
C SER A 863 56.11 -24.68 16.78
N ARG A 864 54.93 -25.07 17.23
CA ARG A 864 54.65 -26.41 17.76
C ARG A 864 53.43 -27.01 17.05
N VAL A 865 53.65 -28.12 16.34
CA VAL A 865 52.61 -28.78 15.53
C VAL A 865 52.37 -30.21 16.02
N LEU A 866 51.11 -30.54 16.30
CA LEU A 866 50.62 -31.90 16.51
C LEU A 866 49.67 -32.26 15.36
N ALA A 867 50.11 -33.12 14.44
CA ALA A 867 49.37 -33.48 13.23
C ALA A 867 48.96 -34.96 13.23
N ASP A 868 47.65 -35.21 13.08
CA ASP A 868 47.05 -36.53 12.86
C ASP A 868 46.58 -36.62 11.40
N LEU A 869 47.31 -37.37 10.57
CA LEU A 869 46.99 -37.62 9.16
C LEU A 869 46.47 -39.06 9.05
N LEU A 870 45.16 -39.25 8.97
CA LEU A 870 44.53 -40.57 9.06
C LEU A 870 43.68 -40.89 7.82
N GLY A 871 44.06 -41.92 7.05
CA GLY A 871 43.26 -42.43 5.94
C GLY A 871 43.22 -41.55 4.69
N ASN A 872 44.20 -40.67 4.49
CA ASN A 872 44.19 -39.74 3.36
C ASN A 872 44.86 -40.33 2.12
N THR A 873 44.42 -39.90 0.94
CA THR A 873 44.99 -40.30 -0.35
C THR A 873 45.54 -39.10 -1.10
N ALA A 874 46.81 -39.15 -1.50
CA ALA A 874 47.39 -38.28 -2.52
C ALA A 874 47.58 -39.10 -3.80
N ASN A 875 47.18 -38.55 -4.95
CA ASN A 875 47.23 -39.24 -6.24
C ASN A 875 47.52 -38.24 -7.35
N ASP A 876 48.69 -38.36 -8.00
CA ASP A 876 49.04 -37.52 -9.14
C ASP A 876 48.80 -38.24 -10.46
N ASN A 877 47.70 -37.91 -11.13
CA ASN A 877 47.35 -38.49 -12.43
C ASN A 877 48.02 -37.74 -13.60
N GLY A 878 48.87 -36.76 -13.31
CA GLY A 878 49.54 -35.90 -14.27
C GLY A 878 50.52 -36.66 -15.13
N ARG A 879 50.37 -36.57 -16.45
CA ARG A 879 51.50 -36.78 -17.36
C ARG A 879 52.23 -35.44 -17.47
N SER A 880 53.52 -35.42 -17.19
CA SER A 880 54.35 -34.25 -17.51
C SER A 880 54.47 -34.11 -19.03
N ASP A 881 53.55 -33.33 -19.61
CA ASP A 881 53.48 -33.09 -21.06
C ASP A 881 54.53 -32.05 -21.54
N VAL A 882 55.50 -31.68 -20.69
CA VAL A 882 56.56 -30.71 -21.02
C VAL A 882 57.82 -31.45 -21.48
N PRO A 883 58.25 -31.33 -22.76
CA PRO A 883 59.35 -32.12 -23.32
C PRO A 883 60.74 -31.52 -22.98
N VAL A 884 61.00 -31.28 -21.70
CA VAL A 884 62.32 -30.87 -21.19
C VAL A 884 62.78 -31.92 -20.19
N ALA A 885 63.98 -32.45 -20.40
CA ALA A 885 64.53 -33.50 -19.56
C ALA A 885 64.65 -33.04 -18.09
N ASP A 886 64.07 -33.85 -17.21
CA ASP A 886 64.60 -34.11 -15.87
C ASP A 886 64.76 -32.89 -14.94
N VAL A 887 63.73 -32.03 -14.96
CA VAL A 887 63.48 -31.03 -13.91
C VAL A 887 61.98 -31.06 -13.56
N LEU A 888 61.53 -32.18 -13.00
CA LEU A 888 60.28 -32.16 -12.24
C LEU A 888 60.47 -31.14 -11.11
N PRO A 889 59.54 -30.18 -10.90
CA PRO A 889 59.47 -29.48 -9.63
C PRO A 889 59.30 -30.53 -8.51
N PHE A 890 59.91 -30.28 -7.35
CA PHE A 890 60.02 -31.25 -6.24
C PHE A 890 58.66 -31.57 -5.58
N GLU A 891 57.80 -32.30 -6.28
CA GLU A 891 56.42 -32.58 -5.89
C GLU A 891 56.32 -33.90 -5.11
N HIS A 892 55.72 -33.83 -3.92
CA HIS A 892 55.61 -34.96 -3.01
C HIS A 892 54.16 -35.31 -2.70
N GLY A 893 53.84 -36.60 -2.62
CA GLY A 893 52.52 -37.06 -2.17
C GLY A 893 52.22 -36.56 -0.75
N PHE A 894 53.18 -36.72 0.15
CA PHE A 894 53.18 -36.13 1.48
C PHE A 894 54.55 -35.50 1.82
N LEU A 895 54.57 -34.19 2.13
CA LEU A 895 55.74 -33.47 2.62
C LEU A 895 55.53 -32.99 4.06
N VAL A 896 56.32 -33.52 5.00
CA VAL A 896 56.25 -33.15 6.42
C VAL A 896 57.61 -32.62 6.87
N GLN A 897 57.70 -31.32 7.15
CA GLN A 897 58.96 -30.63 7.41
C GLN A 897 58.93 -29.83 8.72
N ALA A 898 59.95 -29.99 9.55
CA ALA A 898 60.17 -29.16 10.73
C ALA A 898 61.51 -28.41 10.62
N ALA A 899 61.50 -27.09 10.74
CA ALA A 899 62.68 -26.23 10.57
C ALA A 899 62.97 -25.34 11.78
N ASN A 900 64.16 -24.73 11.81
CA ASN A 900 64.63 -23.81 12.85
C ASN A 900 64.62 -24.44 14.25
N ALA A 901 63.92 -23.89 15.24
CA ALA A 901 63.78 -24.42 16.59
C ALA A 901 62.37 -25.00 16.86
N SER A 902 61.63 -25.32 15.79
CA SER A 902 60.27 -25.85 15.88
C SER A 902 60.23 -27.25 16.48
N ASN A 903 59.04 -27.62 16.97
CA ASN A 903 58.74 -28.97 17.44
C ASN A 903 57.54 -29.51 16.65
N MET A 904 57.67 -30.70 16.10
CA MET A 904 56.60 -31.37 15.36
C MET A 904 56.39 -32.79 15.88
N THR A 905 55.13 -33.16 16.07
CA THR A 905 54.72 -34.54 16.29
C THR A 905 53.69 -34.90 15.24
N VAL A 906 53.96 -35.95 14.46
CA VAL A 906 53.08 -36.40 13.38
C VAL A 906 52.69 -37.87 13.56
N THR A 907 51.41 -38.17 13.43
CA THR A 907 50.87 -39.53 13.34
C THR A 907 50.31 -39.73 11.94
N MET A 908 50.87 -40.65 11.16
CA MET A 908 50.37 -41.02 9.83
C MET A 908 49.83 -42.45 9.87
N THR A 909 48.53 -42.63 9.72
CA THR A 909 47.92 -43.97 9.71
C THR A 909 47.09 -44.20 8.46
N SER A 910 47.34 -45.31 7.75
CA SER A 910 46.56 -45.74 6.58
C SER A 910 46.46 -44.72 5.44
N ASN A 911 47.45 -43.82 5.30
CA ASN A 911 47.53 -42.91 4.16
C ASN A 911 48.07 -43.62 2.92
N ASN A 912 47.75 -43.11 1.74
CA ASN A 912 48.15 -43.65 0.45
C ASN A 912 48.73 -42.54 -0.43
N ALA A 913 49.94 -42.72 -0.97
CA ALA A 913 50.44 -41.92 -2.09
C ALA A 913 50.85 -42.83 -3.26
N HIS A 914 50.38 -42.48 -4.45
CA HIS A 914 50.68 -43.21 -5.68
C HIS A 914 50.60 -42.32 -6.92
N ALA A 915 51.13 -42.87 -8.03
CA ALA A 915 51.33 -42.17 -9.30
C ALA A 915 52.38 -41.05 -9.18
N ASN A 916 52.44 -40.09 -10.11
CA ASN A 916 53.72 -39.54 -10.61
C ASN A 916 54.52 -38.55 -9.71
N PHE A 917 54.36 -38.58 -8.39
CA PHE A 917 55.19 -37.80 -7.44
C PHE A 917 56.69 -38.15 -7.51
N GLU A 918 57.59 -37.18 -7.21
CA GLU A 918 59.03 -37.42 -7.01
C GLU A 918 59.25 -38.39 -5.84
N ARG A 919 58.46 -38.23 -4.77
CA ARG A 919 58.38 -39.17 -3.66
C ARG A 919 56.94 -39.26 -3.16
N GLY A 920 56.48 -40.46 -2.84
CA GLY A 920 55.23 -40.64 -2.11
C GLY A 920 55.29 -40.05 -0.70
N LEU A 921 56.48 -40.02 -0.08
CA LEU A 921 56.70 -39.45 1.24
C LEU A 921 58.06 -38.75 1.38
N ARG A 922 58.04 -37.54 1.94
CA ARG A 922 59.24 -36.82 2.42
C ARG A 922 59.03 -36.30 3.84
N LEU A 923 59.76 -36.86 4.81
CA LEU A 923 59.89 -36.33 6.17
C LEU A 923 61.27 -35.70 6.33
N GLU A 924 61.34 -34.46 6.82
CA GLU A 924 62.64 -33.83 7.09
C GLU A 924 62.66 -32.88 8.28
N THR A 925 63.81 -32.84 8.96
CA THR A 925 64.16 -31.78 9.92
C THR A 925 65.31 -30.93 9.39
N LEU A 926 65.22 -29.62 9.62
CA LEU A 926 66.22 -28.62 9.26
C LEU A 926 66.68 -27.83 10.49
N ASN A 927 67.93 -27.37 10.48
CA ASN A 927 68.55 -26.60 11.57
C ASN A 927 68.52 -27.29 12.94
N THR A 928 67.77 -26.77 13.92
CA THR A 928 67.72 -27.28 15.31
C THR A 928 66.36 -27.91 15.66
N ALA A 929 65.57 -28.30 14.65
CA ALA A 929 64.19 -28.72 14.85
C ALA A 929 64.08 -30.13 15.46
N ASN A 930 62.98 -30.37 16.17
CA ASN A 930 62.66 -31.67 16.74
C ASN A 930 61.42 -32.27 16.06
N MET A 931 61.51 -33.53 15.62
CA MET A 931 60.38 -34.27 15.06
C MET A 931 60.19 -35.63 15.73
N ASN A 932 58.96 -35.96 16.11
CA ASN A 932 58.54 -37.33 16.44
C ASN A 932 57.50 -37.78 15.41
N ALA A 933 57.74 -38.87 14.71
CA ALA A 933 56.87 -39.36 13.65
C ALA A 933 56.49 -40.83 13.88
N SER A 934 55.20 -41.12 14.00
CA SER A 934 54.66 -42.49 14.06
C SER A 934 53.90 -42.79 12.78
N LEU A 935 54.38 -43.77 12.00
CA LEU A 935 53.82 -44.13 10.69
C LEU A 935 53.35 -45.58 10.74
N ALA A 936 52.05 -45.81 10.57
CA ALA A 936 51.42 -47.12 10.60
C ALA A 936 50.55 -47.40 9.36
N PHE A 937 50.69 -48.57 8.74
CA PHE A 937 49.81 -49.05 7.65
C PHE A 937 49.70 -48.14 6.41
N ASN A 938 50.66 -47.22 6.19
CA ASN A 938 50.64 -46.34 5.03
C ASN A 938 51.19 -47.08 3.77
N SER A 939 50.74 -46.66 2.60
CA SER A 939 51.18 -47.19 1.29
C SER A 939 51.77 -46.06 0.45
N PHE A 940 53.06 -46.11 0.14
CA PHE A 940 53.72 -45.15 -0.75
C PHE A 940 54.32 -45.96 -1.90
N THR A 941 53.65 -45.96 -3.04
CA THR A 941 53.87 -46.98 -4.08
C THR A 941 53.68 -46.39 -5.46
N ASN A 942 54.43 -46.87 -6.46
CA ASN A 942 54.25 -46.43 -7.85
C ASN A 942 54.42 -44.91 -8.00
N ASN A 943 55.28 -44.30 -7.18
CA ASN A 943 55.79 -42.96 -7.41
C ASN A 943 56.96 -43.05 -8.40
N ASP A 944 57.38 -41.92 -8.98
CA ASP A 944 58.45 -41.87 -9.98
C ASP A 944 58.21 -42.77 -11.21
N LEU A 945 56.94 -42.89 -11.66
CA LEU A 945 56.54 -43.65 -12.85
C LEU A 945 56.55 -42.82 -14.15
N GLY A 946 57.39 -41.78 -14.22
CA GLY A 946 57.50 -40.88 -15.36
C GLY A 946 57.85 -41.60 -16.66
N GLU A 947 56.84 -41.88 -17.50
CA GLU A 947 57.04 -42.40 -18.85
C GLU A 947 57.53 -41.25 -19.75
N ASP A 948 58.84 -40.94 -19.69
CA ASP A 948 59.49 -40.02 -20.64
C ASP A 948 59.14 -40.50 -22.06
N THR A 949 58.62 -39.54 -22.84
CA THR A 949 58.18 -39.73 -24.22
C THR A 949 59.28 -40.27 -25.14
N ASN A 950 60.54 -40.15 -24.73
CA ASN A 950 61.63 -40.93 -25.28
C ASN A 950 61.95 -42.10 -24.34
N ASN A 951 61.84 -43.31 -24.88
CA ASN A 951 62.14 -44.59 -24.22
C ASN A 951 63.66 -44.74 -23.95
N ASP A 952 64.21 -43.85 -23.12
CA ASP A 952 65.63 -43.73 -22.78
C ASP A 952 65.98 -44.78 -21.72
N PRO A 953 66.92 -45.72 -21.99
CA PRO A 953 67.26 -46.80 -21.05
C PRO A 953 68.17 -46.36 -19.89
N ILE A 954 68.29 -45.06 -19.62
CA ILE A 954 68.91 -44.56 -18.39
C ILE A 954 67.92 -44.85 -17.25
N PRO A 955 68.26 -45.70 -16.26
CA PRO A 955 67.44 -45.81 -15.06
C PRO A 955 67.47 -44.46 -14.36
N ASP A 956 66.31 -43.91 -14.02
CA ASP A 956 66.25 -42.65 -13.30
C ASP A 956 67.08 -42.74 -12.01
N SER A 957 67.77 -41.66 -11.70
CA SER A 957 68.72 -41.62 -10.57
C SER A 957 68.04 -41.33 -9.23
N PHE A 958 66.73 -41.05 -9.24
CA PHE A 958 65.94 -40.63 -8.07
C PHE A 958 64.85 -41.61 -7.61
N ILE A 959 64.95 -42.89 -7.99
CA ILE A 959 64.03 -44.00 -7.61
C ILE A 959 63.94 -44.19 -6.07
N GLN A 960 63.13 -43.35 -5.40
CA GLN A 960 62.97 -43.32 -3.94
C GLN A 960 61.54 -42.94 -3.56
N ASP A 961 60.67 -43.93 -3.34
CA ASP A 961 59.30 -43.73 -2.85
C ASP A 961 59.26 -42.90 -1.55
N VAL A 962 60.27 -43.07 -0.67
CA VAL A 962 60.29 -42.49 0.67
C VAL A 962 61.67 -41.93 1.05
N LEU A 963 61.69 -40.66 1.48
CA LEU A 963 62.85 -40.03 2.14
C LEU A 963 62.50 -39.58 3.55
N ILE A 964 63.27 -40.03 4.53
CA ILE A 964 63.17 -39.63 5.93
C ILE A 964 64.56 -39.11 6.38
N GLN A 965 64.68 -37.80 6.55
CA GLN A 965 65.99 -37.13 6.67
C GLN A 965 66.09 -36.22 7.90
N ASN A 966 66.96 -36.58 8.84
CA ASN A 966 67.40 -35.66 9.89
C ASN A 966 68.55 -34.80 9.36
N GLY A 967 68.27 -33.57 8.94
CA GLY A 967 69.16 -32.76 8.08
C GLY A 967 69.91 -31.61 8.78
N GLY A 968 69.60 -31.32 10.03
CA GLY A 968 69.98 -30.06 10.68
C GLY A 968 71.14 -30.15 11.69
N PHE A 969 71.91 -29.06 11.80
CA PHE A 969 72.91 -28.93 12.86
C PHE A 969 72.24 -28.81 14.24
N GLY A 970 72.26 -29.91 14.99
CA GLY A 970 71.61 -30.01 16.30
C GLY A 970 70.12 -30.40 16.26
N SER A 971 69.56 -30.80 15.11
CA SER A 971 68.20 -31.33 15.04
C SER A 971 68.09 -32.74 15.63
N ALA A 972 66.88 -33.08 16.08
CA ALA A 972 66.52 -34.42 16.54
C ALA A 972 65.31 -34.98 15.77
N MET A 973 65.36 -36.25 15.40
CA MET A 973 64.25 -36.94 14.73
C MET A 973 64.08 -38.34 15.34
N ASN A 974 62.85 -38.68 15.74
CA ASN A 974 62.49 -40.02 16.19
C ASN A 974 61.38 -40.56 15.29
N VAL A 975 61.57 -41.72 14.67
CA VAL A 975 60.63 -42.26 13.68
C VAL A 975 60.28 -43.71 13.98
N ALA A 976 58.99 -44.03 14.05
CA ALA A 976 58.47 -45.38 14.17
C ALA A 976 57.78 -45.80 12.87
N LEU A 977 58.20 -46.95 12.33
CA LEU A 977 57.62 -47.54 11.13
C LEU A 977 56.99 -48.90 11.49
N SER A 978 55.67 -49.00 11.30
CA SER A 978 54.88 -50.21 11.53
C SER A 978 54.01 -50.56 10.32
N ASN A 979 54.16 -51.77 9.78
CA ASN A 979 53.32 -52.29 8.69
C ASN A 979 53.16 -51.34 7.47
N ASN A 980 54.10 -50.43 7.20
CA ASN A 980 54.04 -49.57 6.01
C ASN A 980 54.51 -50.35 4.77
N PHE A 981 54.05 -49.94 3.59
CA PHE A 981 54.39 -50.54 2.32
C PHE A 981 55.04 -49.50 1.39
N PHE A 982 56.19 -49.87 0.81
CA PHE A 982 56.97 -49.05 -0.11
C PHE A 982 57.33 -49.90 -1.33
N ALA A 983 57.09 -49.44 -2.56
CA ALA A 983 57.37 -50.24 -3.76
C ALA A 983 58.85 -50.18 -4.19
N LEU A 984 59.51 -49.05 -3.93
CA LEU A 984 60.86 -48.67 -4.33
C LEU A 984 61.75 -48.40 -3.10
N ASP A 985 62.91 -47.73 -3.26
CA ASP A 985 63.82 -47.47 -2.13
C ASP A 985 63.19 -46.52 -1.08
N ALA A 986 63.54 -46.77 0.18
CA ALA A 986 63.09 -46.01 1.33
C ALA A 986 64.31 -45.61 2.17
N GLY A 987 64.79 -44.39 2.00
CA GLY A 987 66.00 -43.88 2.67
C GLY A 987 65.70 -43.26 4.02
N VAL A 988 66.32 -43.76 5.10
CA VAL A 988 66.23 -43.18 6.45
C VAL A 988 67.63 -42.73 6.89
N THR A 989 67.87 -41.43 6.80
CA THR A 989 69.22 -40.85 6.85
C THR A 989 69.37 -39.80 7.94
N ASN A 990 70.52 -39.80 8.60
CA ASN A 990 70.98 -38.77 9.52
C ASN A 990 72.19 -38.05 8.92
N LEU A 991 72.01 -36.79 8.53
CA LEU A 991 73.04 -35.97 7.90
C LEU A 991 73.83 -35.15 8.95
N GLY A 992 74.89 -34.49 8.46
CA GLY A 992 75.96 -33.80 9.20
C GLY A 992 75.63 -33.27 10.61
N LEU A 993 76.27 -33.89 11.62
CA LEU A 993 76.35 -33.40 13.01
C LEU A 993 75.00 -33.17 13.73
N ALA A 994 73.90 -33.75 13.23
CA ALA A 994 72.61 -33.71 13.93
C ALA A 994 72.68 -34.48 15.28
N ALA A 995 71.89 -34.04 16.27
CA ALA A 995 72.04 -34.46 17.66
C ALA A 995 71.62 -35.91 17.91
N SER A 996 70.52 -36.35 17.28
CA SER A 996 70.01 -37.71 17.39
C SER A 996 69.00 -38.04 16.29
N HIS A 997 69.17 -39.18 15.61
CA HIS A 997 68.11 -39.79 14.79
C HIS A 997 67.83 -41.19 15.33
N GLN A 998 66.70 -41.40 16.00
CA GLN A 998 66.29 -42.70 16.52
C GLN A 998 65.22 -43.33 15.63
N VAL A 999 65.35 -44.62 15.31
CA VAL A 999 64.44 -45.34 14.42
C VAL A 999 63.91 -46.58 15.12
N GLU A 1000 62.60 -46.76 15.07
CA GLU A 1000 61.85 -47.91 15.58
C GLU A 1000 61.27 -48.69 14.41
N LEU A 1001 61.62 -49.97 14.30
CA LEU A 1001 61.10 -50.88 13.27
C LEU A 1001 60.37 -52.04 13.94
N ASP A 1002 59.13 -52.30 13.53
CA ASP A 1002 58.33 -53.44 14.03
C ASP A 1002 58.69 -54.78 13.35
N GLY A 1003 59.42 -54.73 12.23
CA GLY A 1003 59.78 -55.88 11.40
C GLY A 1003 58.72 -56.32 10.38
N ASN A 1004 57.56 -55.64 10.31
CA ASN A 1004 56.50 -55.89 9.33
C ASN A 1004 56.38 -54.78 8.27
N THR A 1005 57.14 -53.68 8.42
CA THR A 1005 57.28 -52.65 7.39
C THR A 1005 58.06 -53.18 6.18
N ASN A 1006 57.33 -53.32 5.06
CA ASN A 1006 57.77 -53.66 3.71
C ASN A 1006 58.41 -55.04 3.44
N GLN A 1007 58.46 -55.44 2.15
CA GLN A 1007 59.24 -56.57 1.65
C GLN A 1007 60.73 -56.22 1.41
N VAL A 1008 61.05 -54.94 1.19
CA VAL A 1008 62.42 -54.41 1.11
C VAL A 1008 62.68 -53.53 2.34
N PRO A 1009 63.63 -53.87 3.23
CA PRO A 1009 63.94 -53.05 4.40
C PRO A 1009 64.47 -51.66 4.01
N PRO A 1010 64.14 -50.60 4.77
CA PRO A 1010 64.63 -49.25 4.50
C PRO A 1010 66.15 -49.13 4.64
N THR A 1011 66.76 -48.31 3.80
CA THR A 1011 68.20 -48.03 3.81
C THR A 1011 68.54 -47.09 4.97
N LEU A 1012 69.11 -47.64 6.05
CA LEU A 1012 69.43 -46.91 7.28
C LEU A 1012 70.85 -46.31 7.25
N THR A 1013 70.99 -44.98 7.32
CA THR A 1013 72.29 -44.28 7.28
C THR A 1013 72.49 -43.37 8.49
N ASN A 1014 73.52 -43.65 9.31
CA ASN A 1014 73.90 -42.89 10.52
C ASN A 1014 72.81 -42.75 11.61
N VAL A 1015 71.81 -43.64 11.62
CA VAL A 1015 70.71 -43.66 12.59
C VAL A 1015 70.96 -44.62 13.76
N THR A 1016 70.27 -44.40 14.88
CA THR A 1016 70.24 -45.31 16.03
C THR A 1016 68.97 -46.15 16.00
N LEU A 1017 69.08 -47.46 15.75
CA LEU A 1017 67.95 -48.37 15.87
C LEU A 1017 67.62 -48.64 17.35
N VAL A 1018 66.35 -48.50 17.74
CA VAL A 1018 65.86 -48.77 19.10
C VAL A 1018 64.63 -49.70 19.06
N PRO A 1019 64.26 -50.38 20.17
CA PRO A 1019 63.10 -51.27 20.18
C PRO A 1019 61.80 -50.51 19.92
N PHE A 1020 60.92 -51.09 19.11
CA PHE A 1020 59.64 -50.49 18.75
C PHE A 1020 58.77 -50.16 19.97
N GLY A 1021 58.15 -48.99 19.98
CA GLY A 1021 57.29 -48.46 21.04
C GLY A 1021 58.01 -47.89 22.27
N THR A 1022 59.33 -47.64 22.22
CA THR A 1022 60.12 -47.24 23.41
C THR A 1022 60.47 -45.76 23.50
N VAL A 1023 60.44 -45.02 22.38
CA VAL A 1023 60.75 -43.60 22.28
C VAL A 1023 59.58 -42.84 21.65
N VAL A 1024 59.11 -43.27 20.48
CA VAL A 1024 58.15 -42.50 19.69
C VAL A 1024 56.77 -42.46 20.34
N ASP A 1025 56.20 -43.60 20.70
CA ASP A 1025 54.86 -43.66 21.33
C ASP A 1025 54.80 -42.88 22.67
N PRO A 1026 55.77 -43.00 23.60
CA PRO A 1026 55.83 -42.15 24.79
C PRO A 1026 55.91 -40.65 24.46
N ASN A 1027 56.69 -40.25 23.44
CA ASN A 1027 56.82 -38.84 23.04
C ASN A 1027 55.49 -38.32 22.44
N VAL A 1028 54.82 -39.11 21.59
CA VAL A 1028 53.50 -38.76 21.04
C VAL A 1028 52.45 -38.61 22.15
N ALA A 1029 52.43 -39.52 23.13
CA ALA A 1029 51.52 -39.44 24.28
C ALA A 1029 51.80 -38.22 25.17
N ALA A 1030 53.08 -37.88 25.39
CA ALA A 1030 53.48 -36.67 26.11
C ALA A 1030 53.05 -35.39 25.37
N GLU A 1031 53.19 -35.36 24.05
CA GLU A 1031 52.77 -34.21 23.24
C GLU A 1031 51.24 -34.02 23.28
N ARG A 1032 50.46 -35.09 23.11
CA ARG A 1032 48.98 -35.01 23.24
C ARG A 1032 48.57 -34.48 24.61
N THR A 1033 49.22 -34.97 25.68
CA THR A 1033 48.97 -34.49 27.05
C THR A 1033 49.29 -33.00 27.21
N LEU A 1034 50.35 -32.51 26.57
CA LEU A 1034 50.71 -31.09 26.56
C LEU A 1034 49.68 -30.23 25.81
N PHE A 1035 49.18 -30.70 24.65
CA PHE A 1035 48.13 -30.02 23.90
C PHE A 1035 46.82 -29.93 24.69
N SER A 1036 46.39 -30.99 25.37
CA SER A 1036 45.26 -30.91 26.32
C SER A 1036 45.53 -29.91 27.44
N GLY A 1037 46.78 -29.80 27.91
CA GLY A 1037 47.22 -28.77 28.86
C GLY A 1037 47.13 -27.32 28.35
N PHE A 1038 47.14 -27.10 27.02
CA PHE A 1038 46.89 -25.81 26.39
C PHE A 1038 45.39 -25.53 26.14
N GLY A 1039 44.50 -26.49 26.42
CA GLY A 1039 43.05 -26.38 26.25
C GLY A 1039 42.51 -26.96 24.93
N PHE A 1040 43.31 -27.69 24.16
CA PHE A 1040 42.83 -28.40 22.97
C PHE A 1040 41.97 -29.62 23.35
N PRO A 1041 40.92 -29.96 22.58
CA PRO A 1041 39.90 -30.95 22.95
C PRO A 1041 40.34 -32.43 22.89
#